data_AF-A0A257QRL4-F1
#
_entry.id   AF-A0A257QRL4-F1
#
_cell.length_a   1.000
_cell.length_b   1.000
_cell.length_c   1.000
_cell.angle_alpha   90.00
_cell.angle_beta   90.00
_cell.angle_gamma   90.00
#
_symmetry.space_group_name_H-M   'P 1'
#
loop_
_entity.id
_entity.type
_entity.pdbx_description
1 polymer ?
#
loop_
_entity_poly.entity_id
_entity_poly.type
_entity_poly.pdbx_seq_one_letter_code
_entity_poly.pdbx_strand_id
1 'polypeptide(L)'
;LDCKIVTCALMALEKWLYEEIDAEHDIEQWLAQIMQRVESVAFAGLLIDVGKRQPKYFLGALRPLLGTSVFYLWDHQIHAERLQMNTGLAAWWNQPDELTALAREWHTAQHRRHLLSQVAAWLMLRSAEMQQYFTECAERWRGELGAADQPRGLQVLIEQLDRRNYKATSLDTGEVQIEFVPPAPMLRELESEQVKADDAIRLITFPIDCRRILDGEKRLPPDDLSDFWSTIQAIAKQAEDAEGYRSNGVAGGVAVLLRRHPEWLDADPARMAWCLSELRRIASEPHARREFDFPETVGDWGWDCFLAEAGVCLLAGNPGDQFARELVAIGVAAYHYGTTAKTMRLAYELRQQLGNDFERMQLLATRWSVVSRLLRDSEHYLGDLQRMQPFSEDSAAAEAKIAQLAAEWEKQRDERIRLLESFANGSTQLITLEEARATGTTEVERLASIRFPARSRPSAKKSHEPPRRKTRRADPGVDWEVLKAAFGWLDLSSTRSDGERRAVLDLGCSLLQLVLSTLQPSAELEDEDVGDDDEIDGLPGDFDGWVFGHVARSIAHARDDEEPESMWHLILSLGLHAHEWIERFFWEWFTVGVHTSASPEAFARRWSEMIEFALASPSWDPAATKSRHLDDVVFELLGYHFGLTSIANDNKYAPVLAKMIPVLDLAAQRWFEMPQVANGFARSLVEPAYDGLLCPGIRWL
;
A
#
# COMPACT_ATOMS: atom_id res chain seq x y z
N LEU A 1 30.80 -10.59 -7.12
CA LEU A 1 29.71 -11.59 -7.15
C LEU A 1 28.55 -10.97 -6.40
N ASP A 2 27.40 -10.83 -7.06
CA ASP A 2 26.20 -10.23 -6.46
C ASP A 2 25.76 -11.06 -5.25
N CYS A 3 25.62 -10.43 -4.07
CA CYS A 3 25.28 -11.10 -2.82
C CYS A 3 23.94 -11.88 -2.90
N LYS A 4 23.07 -11.50 -3.84
CA LYS A 4 21.79 -12.18 -4.11
C LYS A 4 21.98 -13.59 -4.67
N ILE A 5 22.97 -13.81 -5.54
CA ILE A 5 23.21 -15.13 -6.18
C ILE A 5 23.67 -16.16 -5.14
N VAL A 6 24.55 -15.74 -4.22
CA VAL A 6 25.06 -16.61 -3.15
C VAL A 6 23.95 -17.00 -2.18
N THR A 7 23.08 -16.05 -1.83
CA THR A 7 21.94 -16.29 -0.93
C THR A 7 20.98 -17.33 -1.53
N CYS A 8 20.60 -17.18 -2.80
CA CYS A 8 19.73 -18.15 -3.48
C CYS A 8 20.34 -19.56 -3.54
N ALA A 9 21.63 -19.66 -3.83
CA ALA A 9 22.33 -20.96 -3.90
C ALA A 9 22.38 -21.67 -2.54
N LEU A 10 22.62 -20.93 -1.45
CA LEU A 10 22.61 -21.46 -0.10
C LEU A 10 21.21 -21.92 0.33
N MET A 11 20.18 -21.11 0.06
CA MET A 11 18.80 -21.51 0.36
C MET A 11 18.37 -22.77 -0.41
N ALA A 12 18.78 -22.89 -1.68
CA ALA A 12 18.53 -24.09 -2.48
C ALA A 12 19.23 -25.33 -1.90
N LEU A 13 20.50 -25.20 -1.47
CA LEU A 13 21.22 -26.29 -0.82
C LEU A 13 20.57 -26.71 0.50
N GLU A 14 20.15 -25.74 1.32
CA GLU A 14 19.45 -26.00 2.57
C GLU A 14 18.12 -26.73 2.34
N LYS A 15 17.34 -26.28 1.35
CA LYS A 15 16.09 -26.93 0.97
C LYS A 15 16.32 -28.36 0.50
N TRP A 16 17.34 -28.60 -0.33
CA TRP A 16 17.67 -29.94 -0.78
C TRP A 16 18.06 -30.86 0.39
N LEU A 17 18.88 -30.40 1.35
CA LEU A 17 19.22 -31.18 2.54
C LEU A 17 17.98 -31.53 3.38
N TYR A 18 17.00 -30.61 3.45
CA TYR A 18 15.73 -30.89 4.10
C TYR A 18 14.91 -31.97 3.38
N GLU A 19 14.84 -31.91 2.06
CA GLU A 19 14.13 -32.90 1.24
C GLU A 19 14.75 -34.30 1.39
N GLU A 20 16.08 -34.39 1.44
CA GLU A 20 16.77 -35.67 1.70
C GLU A 20 16.48 -36.20 3.11
N ILE A 21 16.42 -35.34 4.13
CA ILE A 21 16.02 -35.72 5.49
C ILE A 21 14.58 -36.23 5.52
N ASP A 22 13.66 -35.54 4.84
CA ASP A 22 12.24 -35.90 4.78
C ASP A 22 12.02 -37.19 3.99
N ALA A 23 12.89 -37.50 3.02
CA ALA A 23 12.95 -38.76 2.31
C ALA A 23 13.64 -39.90 3.10
N GLU A 24 14.02 -39.65 4.36
CA GLU A 24 14.75 -40.58 5.23
C GLU A 24 16.12 -41.01 4.69
N HIS A 25 16.70 -40.26 3.77
CA HIS A 25 18.06 -40.51 3.28
C HIS A 25 19.11 -40.00 4.28
N ASP A 26 20.23 -40.71 4.37
CA ASP A 26 21.34 -40.28 5.22
C ASP A 26 22.23 -39.24 4.51
N ILE A 27 22.28 -38.04 5.07
CA ILE A 27 23.04 -36.91 4.56
C ILE A 27 24.42 -36.74 5.21
N GLU A 28 24.81 -37.61 6.16
CA GLU A 28 26.05 -37.46 6.95
C GLU A 28 27.30 -37.27 6.08
N GLN A 29 27.40 -38.00 4.95
CA GLN A 29 28.52 -37.87 4.01
C GLN A 29 28.61 -36.46 3.40
N TRP A 30 27.48 -35.81 3.15
CA TRP A 30 27.42 -34.49 2.53
C TRP A 30 27.78 -33.43 3.57
N LEU A 31 27.25 -33.55 4.79
CA LEU A 31 27.60 -32.69 5.90
C LEU A 31 29.10 -32.72 6.18
N ALA A 32 29.70 -33.92 6.23
CA ALA A 32 31.13 -34.09 6.43
C ALA A 32 31.96 -33.47 5.28
N GLN A 33 31.53 -33.63 4.03
CA GLN A 33 32.22 -33.02 2.88
C GLN A 33 32.16 -31.49 2.91
N ILE A 34 31.00 -30.92 3.24
CA ILE A 34 30.84 -29.46 3.35
C ILE A 34 31.74 -28.93 4.48
N MET A 35 31.69 -29.56 5.67
CA MET A 35 32.51 -29.18 6.82
C MET A 35 34.02 -29.26 6.56
N GLN A 36 34.47 -30.16 5.67
CA GLN A 36 35.89 -30.31 5.33
C GLN A 36 36.37 -29.36 4.23
N ARG A 37 35.50 -28.91 3.33
CA ARG A 37 35.91 -28.21 2.10
C ARG A 37 35.60 -26.72 2.09
N VAL A 38 34.76 -26.24 3.01
CA VAL A 38 34.21 -24.89 2.94
C VAL A 38 34.77 -24.01 4.06
N GLU A 39 35.24 -22.82 3.68
CA GLU A 39 35.84 -21.83 4.59
C GLU A 39 34.92 -20.61 4.85
N SER A 40 33.64 -20.70 4.50
CA SER A 40 32.66 -19.62 4.62
C SER A 40 31.70 -19.82 5.79
N VAL A 41 31.56 -18.78 6.62
CA VAL A 41 30.65 -18.75 7.77
C VAL A 41 29.17 -18.86 7.37
N ALA A 42 28.81 -18.52 6.14
CA ALA A 42 27.44 -18.64 5.65
C ALA A 42 26.95 -20.10 5.64
N PHE A 43 27.86 -21.06 5.41
CA PHE A 43 27.54 -22.48 5.50
C PHE A 43 27.34 -22.93 6.95
N ALA A 44 27.99 -22.30 7.93
CA ALA A 44 27.75 -22.62 9.34
C ALA A 44 26.30 -22.31 9.73
N GLY A 45 25.75 -21.16 9.31
CA GLY A 45 24.34 -20.81 9.56
C GLY A 45 23.36 -21.83 8.96
N LEU A 46 23.58 -22.19 7.70
CA LEU A 46 22.81 -23.23 7.01
C LEU A 46 22.87 -24.58 7.73
N LEU A 47 24.08 -25.04 8.07
CA LEU A 47 24.29 -26.34 8.73
C LEU A 47 23.74 -26.36 10.16
N ILE A 48 23.74 -25.21 10.86
CA ILE A 48 23.08 -25.05 12.15
C ILE A 48 21.57 -25.23 12.01
N ASP A 49 20.93 -24.58 11.03
CA ASP A 49 19.49 -24.74 10.79
C ASP A 49 19.15 -26.22 10.39
N VAL A 50 20.01 -26.88 9.61
CA VAL A 50 19.91 -28.34 9.33
C VAL A 50 20.04 -29.20 10.59
N GLY A 51 21.05 -28.92 11.42
CA GLY A 51 21.23 -29.63 12.69
C GLY A 51 20.08 -29.41 13.67
N LYS A 52 19.49 -28.22 13.72
CA LYS A 52 18.29 -27.93 14.54
C LYS A 52 17.08 -28.74 14.07
N ARG A 53 16.93 -28.91 12.76
CA ARG A 53 15.87 -29.76 12.19
C ARG A 53 16.05 -31.22 12.55
N GLN A 54 17.29 -31.71 12.54
CA GLN A 54 17.60 -33.10 12.84
C GLN A 54 18.82 -33.23 13.79
N PRO A 55 18.61 -33.09 15.12
CA PRO A 55 19.68 -32.96 16.12
C PRO A 55 20.68 -34.10 16.19
N LYS A 56 20.36 -35.30 15.69
CA LYS A 56 21.30 -36.44 15.68
C LYS A 56 22.62 -36.13 14.97
N TYR A 57 22.61 -35.24 13.98
CA TYR A 57 23.81 -34.88 13.22
C TYR A 57 24.82 -34.05 14.02
N PHE A 58 24.40 -33.44 15.13
CA PHE A 58 25.30 -32.81 16.09
C PHE A 58 26.10 -33.81 16.94
N LEU A 59 25.72 -35.09 16.94
CA LEU A 59 26.53 -36.15 17.53
C LEU A 59 27.66 -36.62 16.59
N GLY A 60 27.56 -36.28 15.30
CA GLY A 60 28.50 -36.66 14.24
C GLY A 60 29.18 -35.45 13.59
N ALA A 61 29.02 -35.32 12.27
CA ALA A 61 29.72 -34.35 11.43
C ALA A 61 29.53 -32.88 11.87
N LEU A 62 28.38 -32.53 12.46
CA LEU A 62 28.08 -31.14 12.87
C LEU A 62 28.53 -30.80 14.28
N ARG A 63 29.04 -31.77 15.06
CA ARG A 63 29.49 -31.54 16.44
C ARG A 63 30.43 -30.34 16.61
N PRO A 64 31.42 -30.07 15.72
CA PRO A 64 32.32 -28.94 15.88
C PRO A 64 31.61 -27.57 15.91
N LEU A 65 30.44 -27.44 15.28
CA LEU A 65 29.68 -26.19 15.29
C LEU A 65 29.16 -25.85 16.70
N LEU A 66 28.86 -26.87 17.51
CA LEU A 66 28.43 -26.68 18.90
C LEU A 66 29.55 -26.19 19.83
N GLY A 67 30.81 -26.34 19.41
CA GLY A 67 31.98 -25.88 20.16
C GLY A 67 32.35 -24.41 19.92
N THR A 68 31.61 -23.68 19.09
CA THR A 68 31.92 -22.27 18.78
C THR A 68 30.91 -21.34 19.46
N SER A 69 31.35 -20.61 20.48
CA SER A 69 30.52 -19.71 21.30
C SER A 69 29.82 -18.63 20.48
N VAL A 70 30.52 -18.04 19.50
CA VAL A 70 30.02 -16.97 18.64
C VAL A 70 28.75 -17.38 17.88
N PHE A 71 28.61 -18.64 17.49
CA PHE A 71 27.40 -19.10 16.78
C PHE A 71 26.15 -19.05 17.64
N TYR A 72 26.24 -19.26 18.95
CA TYR A 72 25.10 -19.12 19.86
C TYR A 72 24.67 -17.66 20.00
N LEU A 73 25.64 -16.74 20.05
CA LEU A 73 25.36 -15.30 20.15
C LEU A 73 24.68 -14.77 18.89
N TRP A 74 25.21 -15.13 17.72
CA TRP A 74 24.57 -14.78 16.44
C TRP A 74 23.22 -15.44 16.26
N ASP A 75 23.03 -16.69 16.71
CA ASP A 75 21.74 -17.36 16.62
C ASP A 75 20.66 -16.65 17.46
N HIS A 76 21.02 -16.17 18.65
CA HIS A 76 20.14 -15.33 19.47
C HIS A 76 19.73 -14.04 18.75
N GLN A 77 20.69 -13.38 18.09
CA GLN A 77 20.41 -12.17 17.31
C GLN A 77 19.51 -12.47 16.10
N ILE A 78 19.82 -13.51 15.31
CA ILE A 78 19.00 -13.94 14.16
C ILE A 78 17.60 -14.34 14.61
N HIS A 79 17.47 -15.01 15.75
CA HIS A 79 16.17 -15.40 16.30
C HIS A 79 15.35 -14.18 16.75
N ALA A 80 15.98 -13.22 17.43
CA ALA A 80 15.35 -11.96 17.81
C ALA A 80 14.92 -11.15 16.59
N GLU A 81 15.78 -11.05 15.57
CA GLU A 81 15.46 -10.43 14.29
C GLU A 81 14.27 -11.15 13.65
N ARG A 82 14.25 -12.48 13.53
CA ARG A 82 13.11 -13.25 12.99
C ARG A 82 11.81 -13.02 13.76
N LEU A 83 11.86 -12.80 15.08
CA LEU A 83 10.68 -12.52 15.92
C LEU A 83 10.17 -11.08 15.79
N GLN A 84 11.08 -10.11 15.73
CA GLN A 84 10.76 -8.69 15.52
C GLN A 84 10.34 -8.41 14.07
N MET A 85 10.93 -9.14 13.14
CA MET A 85 10.74 -9.04 11.70
C MET A 85 9.96 -10.24 11.17
N ASN A 86 8.63 -10.18 11.32
CA ASN A 86 7.75 -10.73 10.28
C ASN A 86 7.86 -9.93 8.96
N THR A 87 8.78 -8.96 8.86
CA THR A 87 9.08 -8.14 7.68
C THR A 87 9.73 -8.95 6.54
N GLY A 88 10.23 -10.16 6.80
CA GLY A 88 10.65 -11.08 5.75
C GLY A 88 9.53 -11.36 4.73
N LEU A 89 8.26 -11.30 5.16
CA LEU A 89 7.08 -11.39 4.29
C LEU A 89 6.62 -10.02 3.75
N ALA A 90 7.01 -8.91 4.39
CA ALA A 90 6.66 -7.57 3.91
C ALA A 90 7.29 -7.28 2.54
N ALA A 91 8.46 -7.83 2.24
CA ALA A 91 9.07 -7.75 0.91
C ALA A 91 8.34 -8.59 -0.17
N TRP A 92 7.42 -9.48 0.22
CA TRP A 92 6.66 -10.36 -0.67
C TRP A 92 5.24 -9.87 -0.92
N TRP A 93 4.91 -8.64 -0.52
CA TRP A 93 3.56 -8.07 -0.58
C TRP A 93 2.93 -7.98 -1.98
N ASN A 94 3.76 -8.03 -3.05
CA ASN A 94 3.32 -8.00 -4.45
C ASN A 94 3.70 -9.29 -5.20
N GLN A 95 3.81 -10.42 -4.50
CA GLN A 95 4.11 -11.73 -5.10
C GLN A 95 2.85 -12.61 -5.14
N PRO A 96 2.71 -13.49 -6.14
CA PRO A 96 1.63 -14.47 -6.21
C PRO A 96 1.44 -15.27 -4.91
N ASP A 97 0.19 -15.61 -4.58
CA ASP A 97 -0.17 -16.31 -3.34
C ASP A 97 0.63 -17.61 -3.12
N GLU A 98 0.92 -18.34 -4.20
CA GLU A 98 1.71 -19.57 -4.18
C GLU A 98 3.14 -19.33 -3.66
N LEU A 99 3.79 -18.25 -4.11
CA LEU A 99 5.13 -17.86 -3.67
C LEU A 99 5.11 -17.34 -2.23
N THR A 100 4.07 -16.57 -1.87
CA THR A 100 3.85 -16.09 -0.51
C THR A 100 3.62 -17.24 0.48
N ALA A 101 2.91 -18.28 0.05
CA ALA A 101 2.70 -19.49 0.85
C ALA A 101 4.02 -20.24 1.09
N LEU A 102 4.84 -20.42 0.05
CA LEU A 102 6.16 -21.06 0.16
C LEU A 102 7.11 -20.26 1.07
N ALA A 103 7.14 -18.93 0.93
CA ALA A 103 7.92 -18.06 1.80
C ALA A 103 7.43 -18.15 3.25
N ARG A 104 6.11 -18.18 3.48
CA ARG A 104 5.53 -18.34 4.81
C ARG A 104 5.93 -19.68 5.42
N GLU A 105 5.83 -20.79 4.69
CA GLU A 105 6.27 -22.11 5.15
C GLU A 105 7.76 -22.08 5.53
N TRP A 106 8.60 -21.51 4.67
CA TRP A 106 10.05 -21.40 4.89
C TRP A 106 10.40 -20.61 6.16
N HIS A 107 9.81 -19.42 6.35
CA HIS A 107 10.09 -18.54 7.48
C HIS A 107 9.48 -19.04 8.79
N THR A 108 8.38 -19.80 8.73
CA THR A 108 7.66 -20.30 9.92
C THR A 108 8.01 -21.72 10.33
N ALA A 109 8.91 -22.40 9.60
CA ALA A 109 9.35 -23.77 9.86
C ALA A 109 9.73 -23.99 11.34
N GLN A 110 9.24 -25.08 11.92
CA GLN A 110 9.27 -25.32 13.37
C GLN A 110 10.68 -25.26 13.97
N HIS A 111 11.68 -25.87 13.30
CA HIS A 111 13.05 -25.92 13.80
C HIS A 111 13.74 -24.56 13.87
N ARG A 112 13.32 -23.59 13.05
CA ARG A 112 13.83 -22.20 13.08
C ARG A 112 13.40 -21.43 14.33
N ARG A 113 12.41 -21.95 15.08
CA ARG A 113 11.96 -21.42 16.37
C ARG A 113 12.83 -21.89 17.54
N HIS A 114 13.63 -22.93 17.34
CA HIS A 114 14.51 -23.44 18.38
C HIS A 114 15.84 -22.70 18.36
N LEU A 115 16.26 -22.24 19.52
CA LEU A 115 17.61 -21.69 19.71
C LEU A 115 18.62 -22.83 19.72
N LEU A 116 19.82 -22.58 19.19
CA LEU A 116 20.92 -23.54 19.21
C LEU A 116 21.28 -23.94 20.64
N SER A 117 21.19 -23.01 21.59
CA SER A 117 21.39 -23.26 23.03
C SER A 117 20.39 -24.27 23.60
N GLN A 118 19.14 -24.24 23.16
CA GLN A 118 18.12 -25.21 23.58
C GLN A 118 18.43 -26.61 23.06
N VAL A 119 18.86 -26.73 21.80
CA VAL A 119 19.27 -28.01 21.19
C VAL A 119 20.53 -28.55 21.88
N ALA A 120 21.51 -27.70 22.14
CA ALA A 120 22.73 -28.04 22.85
C ALA A 120 22.45 -28.52 24.29
N ALA A 121 21.61 -27.81 25.04
CA ALA A 121 21.18 -28.21 26.37
C ALA A 121 20.44 -29.56 26.35
N TRP A 122 19.55 -29.76 25.38
CA TRP A 122 18.85 -31.03 25.20
C TRP A 122 19.81 -32.21 24.93
N LEU A 123 20.84 -31.99 24.09
CA LEU A 123 21.88 -32.98 23.82
C LEU A 123 22.73 -33.27 25.06
N MET A 124 23.14 -32.22 25.78
CA MET A 124 23.88 -32.31 27.04
C MET A 124 23.14 -33.15 28.09
N LEU A 125 21.83 -32.94 28.23
CA LEU A 125 21.00 -33.63 29.22
C LEU A 125 20.78 -35.12 28.90
N ARG A 126 20.97 -35.53 27.63
CA ARG A 126 20.65 -36.88 27.13
C ARG A 126 21.87 -37.74 26.79
N SER A 127 23.03 -37.12 26.59
CA SER A 127 24.26 -37.82 26.22
C SER A 127 25.40 -37.45 27.16
N ALA A 128 25.96 -38.45 27.84
CA ALA A 128 27.15 -38.27 28.69
C ALA A 128 28.36 -37.76 27.89
N GLU A 129 28.48 -38.18 26.63
CA GLU A 129 29.53 -37.69 25.72
C GLU A 129 29.38 -36.18 25.46
N MET A 130 28.15 -35.74 25.14
CA MET A 130 27.88 -34.32 24.92
C MET A 130 28.03 -33.51 26.21
N GLN A 131 27.67 -34.07 27.36
CA GLN A 131 27.89 -33.44 28.65
C GLN A 131 29.38 -33.17 28.89
N GLN A 132 30.24 -34.14 28.62
CA GLN A 132 31.68 -33.96 28.74
C GLN A 132 32.18 -32.91 27.73
N TYR A 133 31.77 -33.01 26.46
CA TYR A 133 32.15 -32.07 25.41
C TYR A 133 31.80 -30.61 25.75
N PHE A 134 30.60 -30.37 26.27
CA PHE A 134 30.19 -29.02 26.68
C PHE A 134 30.90 -28.54 27.95
N THR A 135 31.28 -29.45 28.85
CA THR A 135 32.12 -29.09 30.00
C THR A 135 33.48 -28.54 29.54
N GLU A 136 34.12 -29.22 28.58
CA GLU A 136 35.39 -28.78 27.98
C GLU A 136 35.23 -27.46 27.21
N CYS A 137 34.12 -27.30 26.46
CA CYS A 137 33.83 -26.05 25.77
C CYS A 137 33.64 -24.88 26.75
N ALA A 138 32.85 -25.08 27.81
CA ALA A 138 32.60 -24.09 28.84
C ALA A 138 33.89 -23.66 29.54
N GLU A 139 34.80 -24.60 29.83
CA GLU A 139 36.12 -24.27 30.40
C GLU A 139 36.95 -23.35 29.49
N ARG A 140 37.00 -23.66 28.19
CA ARG A 140 37.68 -22.81 27.20
C ARG A 140 37.04 -21.42 27.13
N TRP A 141 35.72 -21.34 27.02
CA TRP A 141 35.00 -20.07 26.89
C TRP A 141 35.11 -19.19 28.14
N ARG A 142 35.24 -19.76 29.34
CA ARG A 142 35.54 -18.97 30.55
C ARG A 142 36.86 -18.20 30.42
N GLY A 143 37.85 -18.76 29.71
CA GLY A 143 39.10 -18.07 29.39
C GLY A 143 38.96 -16.94 28.36
N GLU A 144 37.88 -16.95 27.57
CA GLU A 144 37.61 -15.98 26.50
C GLU A 144 36.74 -14.80 26.97
N LEU A 145 36.10 -14.89 28.15
CA LEU A 145 35.17 -13.88 28.67
C LEU A 145 35.71 -12.44 28.65
N GLY A 146 36.99 -12.25 28.96
CA GLY A 146 37.61 -10.91 29.00
C GLY A 146 37.84 -10.28 27.62
N ALA A 147 37.81 -11.07 26.54
CA ALA A 147 38.04 -10.63 25.16
C ALA A 147 36.82 -10.81 24.26
N ALA A 148 35.70 -11.31 24.79
CA ALA A 148 34.48 -11.54 24.02
C ALA A 148 33.78 -10.21 23.69
N ASP A 149 33.21 -10.10 22.49
CA ASP A 149 32.38 -8.95 22.11
C ASP A 149 31.10 -8.86 22.95
N GLN A 150 30.58 -10.01 23.39
CA GLN A 150 29.41 -10.11 24.28
C GLN A 150 29.73 -10.99 25.51
N PRO A 151 30.53 -10.50 26.48
CA PRO A 151 30.94 -11.28 27.65
C PRO A 151 29.75 -11.82 28.44
N ARG A 152 28.67 -11.04 28.52
CA ARG A 152 27.44 -11.41 29.22
C ARG A 152 26.69 -12.56 28.55
N GLY A 153 26.47 -12.48 27.24
CA GLY A 153 25.80 -13.55 26.49
C GLY A 153 26.59 -14.86 26.59
N LEU A 154 27.93 -14.76 26.56
CA LEU A 154 28.82 -15.90 26.76
C LEU A 154 28.72 -16.49 28.17
N GLN A 155 28.62 -15.65 29.21
CA GLN A 155 28.43 -16.11 30.59
C GLN A 155 27.11 -16.86 30.76
N VAL A 156 26.00 -16.36 30.21
CA VAL A 156 24.71 -17.05 30.24
C VAL A 156 24.78 -18.40 29.52
N LEU A 157 25.43 -18.45 28.35
CA LEU A 157 25.64 -19.70 27.61
C LEU A 157 26.44 -20.74 28.42
N ILE A 158 27.52 -20.31 29.07
CA ILE A 158 28.35 -21.18 29.93
C ILE A 158 27.50 -21.79 31.04
N GLU A 159 26.65 -21.00 31.69
CA GLU A 159 25.78 -21.50 32.76
C GLU A 159 24.64 -22.39 32.23
N GLN A 160 24.09 -22.09 31.04
CA GLN A 160 23.07 -22.93 30.38
C GLN A 160 23.62 -24.29 29.93
N LEU A 161 24.91 -24.39 29.63
CA LEU A 161 25.57 -25.65 29.27
C LEU A 161 26.31 -26.30 30.44
N ASP A 162 25.85 -26.01 31.67
CA ASP A 162 26.26 -26.70 32.88
C ASP A 162 25.11 -27.53 33.45
N ARG A 163 25.28 -28.86 33.44
CA ARG A 163 24.29 -29.81 33.97
C ARG A 163 23.88 -29.52 35.42
N ARG A 164 24.76 -28.90 36.22
CA ARG A 164 24.52 -28.59 37.64
C ARG A 164 23.43 -27.52 37.83
N ASN A 165 23.20 -26.70 36.81
CA ASN A 165 22.17 -25.67 36.81
C ASN A 165 20.80 -26.20 36.35
N TYR A 166 20.59 -27.51 36.28
CA TYR A 166 19.30 -28.10 35.91
C TYR A 166 18.74 -28.98 37.02
N LYS A 167 17.49 -28.72 37.41
CA LYS A 167 16.77 -29.49 38.42
C LYS A 167 15.70 -30.36 37.77
N ALA A 168 15.67 -31.64 38.15
CA ALA A 168 14.62 -32.56 37.76
C ALA A 168 13.53 -32.59 38.84
N THR A 169 12.29 -32.34 38.44
CA THR A 169 11.10 -32.39 39.30
C THR A 169 10.12 -33.41 38.72
N SER A 170 9.71 -34.38 39.53
CA SER A 170 8.66 -35.33 39.15
C SER A 170 7.30 -34.66 39.23
N LEU A 171 6.56 -34.67 38.13
CA LEU A 171 5.18 -34.21 38.05
C LEU A 171 4.23 -35.31 38.53
N ASP A 172 3.05 -34.92 39.04
CA ASP A 172 2.01 -35.85 39.49
C ASP A 172 1.50 -36.79 38.37
N THR A 173 1.79 -36.45 37.11
CA THR A 173 1.51 -37.25 35.90
C THR A 173 2.50 -38.41 35.69
N GLY A 174 3.56 -38.51 36.49
CA GLY A 174 4.65 -39.49 36.31
C GLY A 174 5.74 -39.02 35.32
N GLU A 175 5.60 -37.83 34.73
CA GLU A 175 6.61 -37.20 33.88
C GLU A 175 7.69 -36.50 34.71
N VAL A 176 8.92 -36.40 34.20
CA VAL A 176 10.02 -35.67 34.84
C VAL A 176 10.26 -34.38 34.08
N GLN A 177 9.96 -33.25 34.71
CA GLN A 177 10.29 -31.92 34.20
C GLN A 177 11.74 -31.58 34.58
N ILE A 178 12.55 -31.20 33.60
CA ILE A 178 13.91 -30.71 33.83
C ILE A 178 13.93 -29.22 33.53
N GLU A 179 14.21 -28.41 34.55
CA GLU A 179 14.18 -26.95 34.46
C GLU A 179 15.58 -26.36 34.68
N PHE A 180 15.96 -25.38 33.85
CA PHE A 180 17.17 -24.58 34.06
C PHE A 180 16.94 -23.59 35.20
N VAL A 181 17.78 -23.68 36.22
CA VAL A 181 17.76 -22.82 37.40
C VAL A 181 19.03 -21.96 37.37
N PRO A 182 18.98 -20.74 36.82
CA PRO A 182 20.16 -19.87 36.74
C PRO A 182 20.64 -19.45 38.14
N PRO A 183 21.92 -19.10 38.29
CA PRO A 183 22.43 -18.49 39.52
C PRO A 183 21.64 -17.23 39.90
N ALA A 184 21.36 -17.04 41.20
CA ALA A 184 20.48 -15.96 41.67
C ALA A 184 20.84 -14.52 41.21
N PRO A 185 22.12 -14.11 41.10
CA PRO A 185 22.49 -12.81 40.54
C PRO A 185 22.08 -12.66 39.07
N MET A 186 22.25 -13.74 38.29
CA MET A 186 21.89 -13.79 36.87
C MET A 186 20.37 -13.77 36.67
N LEU A 187 19.61 -14.44 37.54
CA LEU A 187 18.14 -14.44 37.47
C LEU A 187 17.56 -13.01 37.55
N ARG A 188 17.99 -12.21 38.54
CA ARG A 188 17.49 -10.83 38.71
C ARG A 188 17.82 -9.93 37.52
N GLU A 189 18.99 -10.14 36.93
CA GLU A 189 19.43 -9.36 35.77
C GLU A 189 18.71 -9.77 34.48
N LEU A 190 18.38 -11.06 34.30
CA LEU A 190 17.56 -11.56 33.20
C LEU A 190 16.10 -11.09 33.31
N GLU A 191 15.53 -11.11 34.52
CA GLU A 191 14.19 -10.55 34.79
C GLU A 191 14.13 -9.06 34.42
N SER A 192 15.16 -8.29 34.77
CA SER A 192 15.24 -6.88 34.39
C SER A 192 15.34 -6.64 32.87
N GLU A 193 15.99 -7.54 32.12
CA GLU A 193 16.09 -7.43 30.66
C GLU A 193 14.81 -7.87 29.97
N GLN A 194 14.15 -8.91 30.48
CA GLN A 194 12.87 -9.37 29.96
C GLN A 194 11.81 -8.27 30.06
N VAL A 195 11.73 -7.56 31.18
CA VAL A 195 10.82 -6.42 31.34
C VAL A 195 11.08 -5.34 30.28
N LYS A 196 12.35 -5.03 29.98
CA LYS A 196 12.70 -4.05 28.93
C LYS A 196 12.31 -4.55 27.53
N ALA A 197 12.51 -5.83 27.26
CA ALA A 197 12.14 -6.45 25.98
C ALA A 197 10.62 -6.46 25.80
N ASP A 198 9.87 -6.82 26.84
CA ASP A 198 8.41 -6.80 26.84
C ASP A 198 7.87 -5.38 26.65
N ASP A 199 8.46 -4.38 27.31
CA ASP A 199 8.13 -2.97 27.12
C ASP A 199 8.39 -2.50 25.68
N ALA A 200 9.53 -2.90 25.08
CA ALA A 200 9.85 -2.57 23.69
C ALA A 200 8.87 -3.24 22.70
N ILE A 201 8.52 -4.50 22.91
CA ILE A 201 7.51 -5.20 22.10
C ILE A 201 6.15 -4.52 22.24
N ARG A 202 5.79 -4.11 23.46
CA ARG A 202 4.54 -3.40 23.73
C ARG A 202 4.48 -2.07 23.00
N LEU A 203 5.57 -1.30 22.95
CA LEU A 203 5.65 -0.05 22.19
C LEU A 203 5.37 -0.25 20.69
N ILE A 204 5.81 -1.37 20.12
CA ILE A 204 5.62 -1.68 18.70
C ILE A 204 4.20 -2.21 18.43
N THR A 205 3.67 -3.04 19.32
CA THR A 205 2.39 -3.75 19.11
C THR A 205 1.16 -2.95 19.54
N PHE A 206 1.29 -2.06 20.53
CA PHE A 206 0.17 -1.28 21.05
C PHE A 206 -0.49 -0.34 20.02
N PRO A 207 0.26 0.39 19.15
CA PRO A 207 -0.33 1.17 18.06
C PRO A 207 -1.16 0.33 17.09
N ILE A 208 -0.68 -0.88 16.76
CA ILE A 208 -1.39 -1.83 15.89
C ILE A 208 -2.71 -2.25 16.55
N ASP A 209 -2.69 -2.53 17.85
CA ASP A 209 -3.91 -2.84 18.60
C ASP A 209 -4.88 -1.66 18.65
N CYS A 210 -4.39 -0.42 18.79
CA CYS A 210 -5.23 0.78 18.71
C CYS A 210 -5.90 0.91 17.35
N ARG A 211 -5.15 0.68 16.26
CA ARG A 211 -5.68 0.67 14.90
C ARG A 211 -6.80 -0.36 14.73
N ARG A 212 -6.62 -1.58 15.21
CA ARG A 212 -7.64 -2.64 15.17
C ARG A 212 -8.91 -2.27 15.94
N ILE A 213 -8.79 -1.50 17.04
CA ILE A 213 -9.95 -0.98 17.78
C ILE A 213 -10.66 0.13 17.00
N LEU A 214 -9.91 1.05 16.39
CA LEU A 214 -10.45 2.13 15.57
C LEU A 214 -11.15 1.60 14.31
N ASP A 215 -10.64 0.56 13.69
CA ASP A 215 -11.24 -0.06 12.51
C ASP A 215 -12.38 -1.04 12.86
N GLY A 216 -12.57 -1.33 14.16
CA GLY A 216 -13.68 -2.15 14.67
C GLY A 216 -13.41 -3.66 14.67
N GLU A 217 -12.19 -4.09 14.35
CA GLU A 217 -11.74 -5.49 14.37
C GLU A 217 -11.56 -6.03 15.81
N LYS A 218 -11.21 -5.15 16.74
CA LYS A 218 -11.04 -5.46 18.17
C LYS A 218 -12.00 -4.59 18.98
N ARG A 219 -12.67 -5.17 19.99
CA ARG A 219 -13.51 -4.41 20.92
C ARG A 219 -12.73 -4.08 22.19
N LEU A 220 -12.94 -2.87 22.71
CA LEU A 220 -12.47 -2.44 24.02
C LEU A 220 -13.68 -2.27 24.95
N PRO A 221 -13.93 -3.21 25.87
CA PRO A 221 -15.03 -3.12 26.83
C PRO A 221 -14.85 -1.95 27.81
N PRO A 222 -15.96 -1.39 28.36
CA PRO A 222 -15.87 -0.35 29.39
C PRO A 222 -15.05 -0.73 30.62
N ASP A 223 -15.08 -2.01 31.01
CA ASP A 223 -14.35 -2.52 32.19
C ASP A 223 -12.83 -2.44 32.01
N ASP A 224 -12.34 -2.52 30.77
CA ASP A 224 -10.91 -2.50 30.45
C ASP A 224 -10.37 -1.06 30.23
N LEU A 225 -11.23 -0.03 30.30
CA LEU A 225 -10.83 1.36 30.00
C LEU A 225 -9.81 1.93 30.99
N SER A 226 -9.88 1.53 32.27
CA SER A 226 -8.90 1.97 33.27
C SER A 226 -7.51 1.37 33.01
N ASP A 227 -7.46 0.11 32.63
CA ASP A 227 -6.21 -0.57 32.29
C ASP A 227 -5.63 -0.04 30.98
N PHE A 228 -6.49 0.21 29.98
CA PHE A 228 -6.11 0.86 28.73
C PHE A 228 -5.53 2.27 28.99
N TRP A 229 -6.20 3.08 29.81
CA TRP A 229 -5.70 4.40 30.21
C TRP A 229 -4.34 4.33 30.90
N SER A 230 -4.20 3.42 31.88
CA SER A 230 -2.91 3.23 32.58
C SER A 230 -1.79 2.82 31.63
N THR A 231 -2.11 2.06 30.59
CA THR A 231 -1.18 1.66 29.52
C THR A 231 -0.69 2.89 28.75
N ILE A 232 -1.59 3.75 28.30
CA ILE A 232 -1.22 4.97 27.57
C ILE A 232 -0.35 5.87 28.45
N GLN A 233 -0.72 6.03 29.73
CA GLN A 233 0.07 6.81 30.68
C GLN A 233 1.46 6.21 30.94
N ALA A 234 1.59 4.88 30.96
CA ALA A 234 2.88 4.22 31.10
C ALA A 234 3.77 4.45 29.88
N ILE A 235 3.21 4.32 28.67
CA ILE A 235 3.91 4.62 27.41
C ILE A 235 4.35 6.10 27.39
N ALA A 236 3.48 7.03 27.77
CA ALA A 236 3.77 8.46 27.76
C ALA A 236 4.94 8.85 28.68
N LYS A 237 5.24 8.07 29.72
CA LYS A 237 6.37 8.28 30.64
C LYS A 237 7.70 7.77 30.10
N GLN A 238 7.70 6.96 29.05
CA GLN A 238 8.92 6.47 28.44
C GLN A 238 9.64 7.61 27.71
N ALA A 239 10.95 7.46 27.49
CA ALA A 239 11.69 8.39 26.65
C ALA A 239 11.22 8.23 25.20
N GLU A 240 11.22 9.33 24.45
CA GLU A 240 10.95 9.27 23.02
C GLU A 240 12.12 8.57 22.31
N ASP A 241 11.79 7.61 21.45
CA ASP A 241 12.74 6.90 20.59
C ASP A 241 12.87 7.59 19.22
N ALA A 242 13.96 7.31 18.50
CA ALA A 242 14.23 7.90 17.19
C ALA A 242 13.19 7.45 16.14
N GLU A 243 12.55 6.30 16.36
CA GLU A 243 11.56 5.70 15.48
C GLU A 243 10.12 6.15 15.75
N GLY A 244 9.91 6.96 16.80
CA GLY A 244 8.62 7.55 17.21
C GLY A 244 7.61 6.55 17.78
N TYR A 245 8.02 5.38 18.27
CA TYR A 245 7.11 4.36 18.81
C TYR A 245 6.27 4.87 19.99
N ARG A 246 6.89 5.65 20.89
CA ARG A 246 6.16 6.28 21.99
C ARG A 246 5.02 7.17 21.46
N SER A 247 5.31 8.07 20.52
CA SER A 247 4.29 8.94 19.92
C SER A 247 3.19 8.18 19.19
N ASN A 248 3.54 7.10 18.46
CA ASN A 248 2.55 6.21 17.83
C ASN A 248 1.59 5.62 18.88
N GLY A 249 2.14 5.15 20.01
CA GLY A 249 1.36 4.53 21.08
C GLY A 249 0.44 5.52 21.79
N VAL A 250 0.96 6.69 22.16
CA VAL A 250 0.16 7.73 22.84
C VAL A 250 -0.93 8.29 21.93
N ALA A 251 -0.59 8.66 20.69
CA ALA A 251 -1.57 9.19 19.74
C ALA A 251 -2.66 8.15 19.42
N GLY A 252 -2.28 6.88 19.22
CA GLY A 252 -3.23 5.79 18.98
C GLY A 252 -4.19 5.57 20.15
N GLY A 253 -3.68 5.54 21.38
CA GLY A 253 -4.51 5.42 22.57
C GLY A 253 -5.48 6.59 22.74
N VAL A 254 -5.02 7.82 22.53
CA VAL A 254 -5.87 9.01 22.60
C VAL A 254 -6.95 9.01 21.51
N ALA A 255 -6.60 8.65 20.27
CA ALA A 255 -7.56 8.53 19.17
C ALA A 255 -8.65 7.49 19.46
N VAL A 256 -8.29 6.33 20.05
CA VAL A 256 -9.26 5.32 20.50
C VAL A 256 -10.23 5.90 21.51
N LEU A 257 -9.74 6.60 22.53
CA LEU A 257 -10.60 7.18 23.56
C LEU A 257 -11.53 8.25 23.00
N LEU A 258 -11.03 9.14 22.15
CA LEU A 258 -11.83 10.20 21.51
C LEU A 258 -12.91 9.63 20.58
N ARG A 259 -12.58 8.63 19.76
CA ARG A 259 -13.48 8.11 18.72
C ARG A 259 -14.47 7.06 19.26
N ARG A 260 -14.02 6.17 20.15
CA ARG A 260 -14.81 5.01 20.62
C ARG A 260 -15.40 5.19 22.01
N HIS A 261 -14.82 6.07 22.85
CA HIS A 261 -15.24 6.24 24.24
C HIS A 261 -15.33 7.72 24.69
N PRO A 262 -15.97 8.61 23.91
CA PRO A 262 -16.03 10.05 24.24
C PRO A 262 -16.70 10.31 25.60
N GLU A 263 -17.78 9.58 25.92
CA GLU A 263 -18.49 9.73 27.20
C GLU A 263 -17.61 9.46 28.43
N TRP A 264 -16.64 8.55 28.31
CA TRP A 264 -15.71 8.24 29.40
C TRP A 264 -14.64 9.31 29.60
N LEU A 265 -14.24 10.01 28.52
CA LEU A 265 -13.38 11.19 28.60
C LEU A 265 -14.14 12.39 29.16
N ASP A 266 -15.37 12.61 28.72
CA ASP A 266 -16.21 13.74 29.16
C ASP A 266 -16.57 13.66 30.65
N ALA A 267 -16.59 12.45 31.22
CA ALA A 267 -16.81 12.23 32.65
C ALA A 267 -15.72 12.82 33.56
N ASP A 268 -14.51 13.07 33.04
CA ASP A 268 -13.39 13.62 33.81
C ASP A 268 -12.58 14.63 32.97
N PRO A 269 -12.78 15.94 33.19
CA PRO A 269 -12.06 16.99 32.44
C PRO A 269 -10.54 16.89 32.50
N ALA A 270 -9.98 16.28 33.56
CA ALA A 270 -8.54 16.10 33.67
C ALA A 270 -8.00 15.12 32.61
N ARG A 271 -8.79 14.10 32.23
CA ARG A 271 -8.42 13.15 31.17
C ARG A 271 -8.40 13.81 29.81
N MET A 272 -9.45 14.57 29.50
CA MET A 272 -9.51 15.34 28.25
C MET A 272 -8.35 16.35 28.16
N ALA A 273 -8.07 17.09 29.23
CA ALA A 273 -6.96 18.02 29.28
C ALA A 273 -5.60 17.33 29.06
N TRP A 274 -5.41 16.15 29.66
CA TRP A 274 -4.20 15.34 29.45
C TRP A 274 -4.08 14.88 28.00
N CYS A 275 -5.14 14.33 27.40
CA CYS A 275 -5.17 13.92 25.99
C CYS A 275 -4.77 15.08 25.07
N LEU A 276 -5.39 16.25 25.25
CA LEU A 276 -5.08 17.44 24.45
C LEU A 276 -3.63 17.89 24.62
N SER A 277 -3.07 17.79 25.83
CA SER A 277 -1.67 18.15 26.08
C SER A 277 -0.69 17.23 25.35
N GLU A 278 -0.97 15.92 25.31
CA GLU A 278 -0.14 14.97 24.58
C GLU A 278 -0.26 15.15 23.06
N LEU A 279 -1.48 15.35 22.54
CA LEU A 279 -1.68 15.64 21.12
C LEU A 279 -0.90 16.89 20.69
N ARG A 280 -0.93 17.96 21.50
CA ARG A 280 -0.17 19.19 21.24
C ARG A 280 1.33 18.94 21.22
N ARG A 281 1.84 18.19 22.20
CA ARG A 281 3.27 17.85 22.29
C ARG A 281 3.75 17.07 21.05
N ILE A 282 2.99 16.05 20.63
CA ILE A 282 3.31 15.24 19.45
C ILE A 282 3.24 16.10 18.17
N ALA A 283 2.21 16.95 18.04
CA ALA A 283 2.07 17.82 16.87
C ALA A 283 3.18 18.88 16.77
N SER A 284 3.70 19.39 17.89
CA SER A 284 4.78 20.38 17.91
C SER A 284 6.17 19.81 17.62
N GLU A 285 6.36 18.51 17.81
CA GLU A 285 7.64 17.81 17.65
C GLU A 285 7.47 16.61 16.69
N PRO A 286 7.16 16.86 15.40
CA PRO A 286 6.97 15.77 14.44
C PRO A 286 8.26 15.00 14.21
N HIS A 287 8.16 13.68 14.17
CA HIS A 287 9.30 12.78 13.96
C HIS A 287 9.88 12.93 12.55
N ALA A 288 11.20 12.78 12.44
CA ALA A 288 11.87 12.78 11.15
C ALA A 288 11.45 11.54 10.33
N ARG A 289 11.33 11.73 9.00
CA ARG A 289 11.10 10.63 8.06
C ARG A 289 12.24 9.61 8.14
N ARG A 290 11.91 8.33 8.05
CA ARG A 290 12.92 7.26 7.99
C ARG A 290 13.57 7.28 6.60
N GLU A 291 14.78 6.73 6.49
CA GLU A 291 15.54 6.71 5.23
C GLU A 291 14.79 6.00 4.09
N PHE A 292 13.99 4.98 4.41
CA PHE A 292 13.18 4.20 3.46
C PHE A 292 11.68 4.45 3.62
N ASP A 293 11.32 5.65 4.06
CA ASP A 293 9.91 6.05 4.18
C ASP A 293 9.45 6.73 2.88
N PHE A 294 8.40 6.19 2.28
CA PHE A 294 7.80 6.67 1.04
C PHE A 294 6.34 7.09 1.28
N PRO A 295 5.76 7.99 0.46
CA PRO A 295 4.35 8.36 0.58
C PRO A 295 3.39 7.17 0.50
N GLU A 296 3.78 6.12 -0.23
CA GLU A 296 3.06 4.86 -0.42
C GLU A 296 3.33 3.81 0.67
N THR A 297 4.20 4.09 1.66
CA THR A 297 4.51 3.14 2.75
C THR A 297 3.23 2.61 3.37
N VAL A 298 3.09 1.28 3.40
CA VAL A 298 1.91 0.61 3.93
C VAL A 298 1.98 0.57 5.46
N GLY A 299 1.01 1.22 6.10
CA GLY A 299 0.81 1.23 7.54
C GLY A 299 0.04 2.48 7.97
N ASP A 300 -1.00 2.30 8.76
CA ASP A 300 -1.88 3.38 9.24
C ASP A 300 -1.83 3.52 10.78
N TRP A 301 -0.82 2.93 11.43
CA TRP A 301 -0.57 3.02 12.87
C TRP A 301 0.51 4.04 13.24
N GLY A 302 0.78 5.00 12.35
CA GLY A 302 1.64 6.15 12.60
C GLY A 302 0.96 7.22 13.45
N TRP A 303 1.76 7.99 14.18
CA TRP A 303 1.31 9.10 15.02
C TRP A 303 0.53 10.14 14.22
N ASP A 304 0.92 10.42 12.98
CA ASP A 304 0.29 11.38 12.07
C ASP A 304 -1.15 10.97 11.74
N CYS A 305 -1.38 9.69 11.43
CA CYS A 305 -2.69 9.13 11.17
C CYS A 305 -3.61 9.23 12.39
N PHE A 306 -3.11 8.87 13.57
CA PHE A 306 -3.88 8.97 14.81
C PHE A 306 -4.18 10.40 15.24
N LEU A 307 -3.21 11.33 15.08
CA LEU A 307 -3.42 12.75 15.34
C LEU A 307 -4.54 13.30 14.44
N ALA A 308 -4.53 12.93 13.16
CA ALA A 308 -5.52 13.38 12.22
C ALA A 308 -6.93 12.89 12.58
N GLU A 309 -7.10 11.60 12.90
CA GLU A 309 -8.39 11.07 13.32
C GLU A 309 -8.88 11.68 14.65
N ALA A 310 -7.98 11.89 15.60
CA ALA A 310 -8.27 12.62 16.82
C ALA A 310 -8.73 14.06 16.52
N GLY A 311 -8.05 14.75 15.61
CA GLY A 311 -8.42 16.08 15.13
C GLY A 311 -9.82 16.13 14.53
N VAL A 312 -10.17 15.17 13.67
CA VAL A 312 -11.53 15.09 13.09
C VAL A 312 -12.59 14.89 14.17
N CYS A 313 -12.34 14.02 15.16
CA CYS A 313 -13.27 13.81 16.27
C CYS A 313 -13.45 15.07 17.14
N LEU A 314 -12.35 15.75 17.45
CA LEU A 314 -12.37 17.00 18.23
C LEU A 314 -13.11 18.11 17.48
N LEU A 315 -12.86 18.27 16.18
CA LEU A 315 -13.49 19.29 15.35
C LEU A 315 -14.99 19.02 15.19
N ALA A 316 -15.40 17.76 15.06
CA ALA A 316 -16.80 17.37 15.01
C ALA A 316 -17.53 17.66 16.33
N GLY A 317 -16.86 17.50 17.48
CA GLY A 317 -17.39 17.86 18.79
C GLY A 317 -17.41 19.37 19.06
N ASN A 318 -16.46 20.12 18.50
CA ASN A 318 -16.34 21.56 18.66
C ASN A 318 -15.85 22.24 17.35
N PRO A 319 -16.77 22.67 16.46
CA PRO A 319 -16.42 23.30 15.17
C PRO A 319 -15.63 24.61 15.27
N GLY A 320 -15.49 25.19 16.47
CA GLY A 320 -14.70 26.39 16.72
C GLY A 320 -13.26 26.10 17.17
N ASP A 321 -12.88 24.83 17.36
CA ASP A 321 -11.56 24.48 17.89
C ASP A 321 -10.47 24.62 16.82
N GLN A 322 -9.65 25.67 16.96
CA GLN A 322 -8.53 25.95 16.07
C GLN A 322 -7.48 24.84 16.08
N PHE A 323 -7.19 24.27 17.26
CA PHE A 323 -6.19 23.20 17.35
C PHE A 323 -6.70 21.92 16.69
N ALA A 324 -7.99 21.62 16.81
CA ALA A 324 -8.58 20.52 16.07
C ALA A 324 -8.45 20.72 14.55
N ARG A 325 -8.66 21.95 14.04
CA ARG A 325 -8.42 22.26 12.62
C ARG A 325 -6.96 22.10 12.21
N GLU A 326 -6.01 22.46 13.06
CA GLU A 326 -4.56 22.24 12.79
C GLU A 326 -4.26 20.76 12.61
N LEU A 327 -4.77 19.89 13.50
CA LEU A 327 -4.61 18.44 13.39
C LEU A 327 -5.26 17.87 12.12
N VAL A 328 -6.47 18.34 11.79
CA VAL A 328 -7.15 17.96 10.54
C VAL A 328 -6.34 18.39 9.33
N ALA A 329 -5.78 19.60 9.33
CA ALA A 329 -4.96 20.09 8.23
C ALA A 329 -3.71 19.21 8.01
N ILE A 330 -3.03 18.83 9.11
CA ILE A 330 -1.89 17.91 9.08
C ILE A 330 -2.30 16.57 8.45
N GLY A 331 -3.47 16.05 8.80
CA GLY A 331 -4.00 14.79 8.27
C GLY A 331 -4.33 14.83 6.78
N VAL A 332 -5.01 15.90 6.32
CA VAL A 332 -5.35 16.06 4.91
C VAL A 332 -4.09 16.26 4.07
N ALA A 333 -3.14 17.06 4.56
CA ALA A 333 -1.86 17.36 3.91
C ALA A 333 -0.69 16.55 4.47
N ALA A 334 -0.95 15.28 4.77
CA ALA A 334 0.02 14.34 5.27
C ALA A 334 0.99 13.90 4.17
N TYR A 335 2.15 13.38 4.61
CA TYR A 335 3.13 12.77 3.73
C TYR A 335 2.63 11.41 3.21
N HIS A 336 2.02 10.60 4.09
CA HIS A 336 1.46 9.30 3.73
C HIS A 336 0.06 9.44 3.15
N TYR A 337 -0.18 8.90 1.96
CA TYR A 337 -1.51 8.93 1.34
C TYR A 337 -2.54 8.16 2.19
N GLY A 338 -2.10 7.12 2.92
CA GLY A 338 -2.95 6.39 3.88
C GLY A 338 -3.53 7.28 4.99
N THR A 339 -2.73 8.22 5.50
CA THR A 339 -3.18 9.20 6.50
C THR A 339 -4.24 10.13 5.92
N THR A 340 -4.03 10.68 4.72
CA THR A 340 -5.03 11.50 4.02
C THR A 340 -6.32 10.73 3.80
N ALA A 341 -6.24 9.46 3.35
CA ALA A 341 -7.41 8.62 3.10
C ALA A 341 -8.23 8.34 4.36
N LYS A 342 -7.59 7.97 5.48
CA LYS A 342 -8.27 7.73 6.76
C LYS A 342 -8.90 9.01 7.31
N THR A 343 -8.19 10.13 7.23
CA THR A 343 -8.68 11.45 7.66
C THR A 343 -9.96 11.83 6.90
N MET A 344 -9.92 11.77 5.56
CA MET A 344 -11.06 12.15 4.72
C MET A 344 -12.23 11.17 4.85
N ARG A 345 -11.97 9.87 5.04
CA ARG A 345 -13.02 8.88 5.28
C ARG A 345 -13.74 9.12 6.61
N LEU A 346 -13.00 9.34 7.71
CA LEU A 346 -13.61 9.67 9.00
C LEU A 346 -14.35 11.01 8.93
N ALA A 347 -13.80 12.00 8.22
CA ALA A 347 -14.48 13.27 8.01
C ALA A 347 -15.79 13.10 7.22
N TYR A 348 -15.81 12.21 6.22
CA TYR A 348 -17.05 11.86 5.53
C TYR A 348 -18.05 11.19 6.48
N GLU A 349 -17.63 10.27 7.36
CA GLU A 349 -18.50 9.66 8.38
C GLU A 349 -19.15 10.73 9.29
N LEU A 350 -18.38 11.75 9.69
CA LEU A 350 -18.79 12.83 10.60
C LEU A 350 -19.21 14.14 9.89
N ARG A 351 -19.38 14.13 8.57
CA ARG A 351 -19.58 15.34 7.73
C ARG A 351 -20.71 16.27 8.18
N GLN A 352 -21.78 15.72 8.76
CA GLN A 352 -22.90 16.50 9.27
C GLN A 352 -22.52 17.36 10.48
N GLN A 353 -21.61 16.86 11.32
CA GLN A 353 -21.10 17.57 12.50
C GLN A 353 -20.02 18.59 12.08
N LEU A 354 -19.22 18.26 11.07
CA LEU A 354 -18.18 19.14 10.52
C LEU A 354 -18.76 20.31 9.71
N GLY A 355 -19.92 20.13 9.08
CA GLY A 355 -20.54 21.16 8.22
C GLY A 355 -19.58 21.65 7.13
N ASN A 356 -19.43 22.97 7.00
CA ASN A 356 -18.59 23.60 5.97
C ASN A 356 -17.10 23.23 6.08
N ASP A 357 -16.63 22.77 7.23
CA ASP A 357 -15.23 22.35 7.35
C ASP A 357 -14.95 21.09 6.52
N PHE A 358 -15.95 20.23 6.26
CA PHE A 358 -15.76 19.08 5.35
C PHE A 358 -15.49 19.53 3.90
N GLU A 359 -16.21 20.53 3.40
CA GLU A 359 -15.95 21.11 2.08
C GLU A 359 -14.56 21.76 2.04
N ARG A 360 -14.18 22.48 3.10
CA ARG A 360 -12.82 23.05 3.22
C ARG A 360 -11.72 22.00 3.21
N MET A 361 -11.96 20.82 3.77
CA MET A 361 -11.00 19.71 3.72
C MET A 361 -10.79 19.22 2.29
N GLN A 362 -11.84 19.18 1.47
CA GLN A 362 -11.74 18.82 0.05
C GLN A 362 -10.92 19.86 -0.75
N LEU A 363 -11.14 21.14 -0.47
CA LEU A 363 -10.37 22.24 -1.07
C LEU A 363 -8.91 22.21 -0.65
N LEU A 364 -8.65 21.95 0.63
CA LEU A 364 -7.31 21.76 1.16
C LEU A 364 -6.60 20.61 0.44
N ALA A 365 -7.25 19.45 0.30
CA ALA A 365 -6.68 18.30 -0.43
C ALA A 365 -6.38 18.64 -1.90
N THR A 366 -7.27 19.39 -2.56
CA THR A 366 -7.11 19.82 -3.95
C THR A 366 -5.91 20.76 -4.12
N ARG A 367 -5.70 21.70 -3.20
CA ARG A 367 -4.50 22.55 -3.19
C ARG A 367 -3.26 21.76 -2.83
N TRP A 368 -3.38 20.85 -1.87
CA TRP A 368 -2.28 20.00 -1.44
C TRP A 368 -1.78 19.09 -2.57
N SER A 369 -2.64 18.60 -3.46
CA SER A 369 -2.18 17.78 -4.58
C SER A 369 -1.19 18.52 -5.51
N VAL A 370 -1.36 19.83 -5.70
CA VAL A 370 -0.40 20.65 -6.45
C VAL A 370 0.91 20.83 -5.67
N VAL A 371 0.81 21.25 -4.41
CA VAL A 371 1.98 21.53 -3.57
C VAL A 371 2.80 20.25 -3.30
N SER A 372 2.13 19.13 -3.02
CA SER A 372 2.72 17.80 -2.84
C SER A 372 3.52 17.38 -4.08
N ARG A 373 2.92 17.53 -5.27
CA ARG A 373 3.58 17.24 -6.55
C ARG A 373 4.86 18.03 -6.71
N LEU A 374 4.80 19.36 -6.52
CA LEU A 374 5.95 20.25 -6.68
C LEU A 374 7.03 20.01 -5.62
N LEU A 375 6.64 19.73 -4.37
CA LEU A 375 7.58 19.36 -3.30
C LEU A 375 8.34 18.08 -3.65
N ARG A 376 7.62 17.03 -4.07
CA ARG A 376 8.23 15.75 -4.45
C ARG A 376 9.16 15.90 -5.65
N ASP A 377 8.71 16.58 -6.70
CA ASP A 377 9.50 16.75 -7.92
C ASP A 377 10.75 17.60 -7.67
N SER A 378 10.64 18.67 -6.88
CA SER A 378 11.80 19.50 -6.50
C SER A 378 12.79 18.75 -5.60
N GLU A 379 12.31 17.98 -4.61
CA GLU A 379 13.14 17.12 -3.75
C GLU A 379 13.86 16.05 -4.58
N HIS A 380 13.14 15.38 -5.49
CA HIS A 380 13.71 14.38 -6.38
C HIS A 380 14.77 14.97 -7.32
N TYR A 381 14.47 16.09 -8.00
CA TYR A 381 15.43 16.73 -8.91
C TYR A 381 16.66 17.27 -8.18
N LEU A 382 16.49 17.79 -6.97
CA LEU A 382 17.58 18.25 -6.12
C LEU A 382 18.50 17.07 -5.74
N GLY A 383 17.94 15.98 -5.22
CA GLY A 383 18.69 14.80 -4.80
C GLY A 383 19.39 14.09 -5.96
N ASP A 384 18.77 14.06 -7.14
CA ASP A 384 19.40 13.59 -8.38
C ASP A 384 20.62 14.44 -8.75
N LEU A 385 20.47 15.77 -8.79
CA LEU A 385 21.54 16.67 -9.18
C LEU A 385 22.70 16.69 -8.17
N GLN A 386 22.41 16.63 -6.88
CA GLN A 386 23.45 16.54 -5.84
C GLN A 386 24.28 15.26 -6.01
N ARG A 387 23.65 14.12 -6.35
CA ARG A 387 24.37 12.87 -6.64
C ARG A 387 25.22 12.95 -7.91
N MET A 388 24.76 13.68 -8.93
CA MET A 388 25.49 13.84 -10.19
C MET A 388 26.54 14.97 -10.17
N GLN A 389 26.47 15.90 -9.21
CA GLN A 389 27.36 17.06 -9.12
C GLN A 389 28.85 16.70 -9.23
N PRO A 390 29.37 15.65 -8.55
CA PRO A 390 30.79 15.28 -8.66
C PRO A 390 31.23 14.84 -10.07
N PHE A 391 30.28 14.49 -10.93
CA PHE A 391 30.51 14.01 -12.29
C PHE A 391 30.21 15.07 -13.36
N SER A 392 29.82 16.29 -12.97
CA SER A 392 29.51 17.38 -13.91
C SER A 392 30.79 18.02 -14.45
N GLU A 393 30.88 18.17 -15.78
CA GLU A 393 31.97 18.89 -16.43
C GLU A 393 31.92 20.41 -16.14
N ASP A 394 30.73 20.94 -15.83
CA ASP A 394 30.50 22.35 -15.48
C ASP A 394 29.92 22.43 -14.05
N SER A 395 30.80 22.57 -13.06
CA SER A 395 30.41 22.64 -11.63
C SER A 395 29.57 23.88 -11.32
N ALA A 396 29.88 25.03 -11.93
CA ALA A 396 29.19 26.28 -11.65
C ALA A 396 27.74 26.26 -12.16
N ALA A 397 27.51 25.70 -13.36
CA ALA A 397 26.16 25.53 -13.89
C ALA A 397 25.35 24.49 -13.08
N ALA A 398 25.99 23.44 -12.56
CA ALA A 398 25.34 22.47 -11.69
C ALA A 398 24.95 23.08 -10.34
N GLU A 399 25.84 23.85 -9.70
CA GLU A 399 25.58 24.56 -8.44
C GLU A 399 24.43 25.58 -8.58
N ALA A 400 24.39 26.34 -9.67
CA ALA A 400 23.32 27.28 -9.93
C ALA A 400 21.94 26.59 -10.05
N LYS A 401 21.86 25.42 -10.70
CA LYS A 401 20.63 24.64 -10.80
C LYS A 401 20.20 24.06 -9.45
N ILE A 402 21.16 23.55 -8.67
CA ILE A 402 20.90 23.05 -7.31
C ILE A 402 20.33 24.18 -6.45
N ALA A 403 20.91 25.38 -6.49
CA ALA A 403 20.40 26.53 -5.74
C ALA A 403 18.99 26.95 -6.18
N GLN A 404 18.70 26.95 -7.49
CA GLN A 404 17.36 27.27 -7.99
C GLN A 404 16.31 26.24 -7.56
N LEU A 405 16.63 24.95 -7.60
CA LEU A 405 15.73 23.89 -7.16
C LEU A 405 15.54 23.88 -5.65
N ALA A 406 16.59 24.16 -4.88
CA ALA A 406 16.48 24.32 -3.43
C ALA A 406 15.56 25.49 -3.06
N ALA A 407 15.66 26.63 -3.76
CA ALA A 407 14.77 27.77 -3.54
C ALA A 407 13.31 27.45 -3.91
N GLU A 408 13.07 26.67 -4.97
CA GLU A 408 11.72 26.23 -5.32
C GLU A 408 11.18 25.25 -4.28
N TRP A 409 11.99 24.31 -3.79
CA TRP A 409 11.60 23.41 -2.70
C TRP A 409 11.24 24.18 -1.42
N GLU A 410 12.04 25.18 -1.02
CA GLU A 410 11.74 26.06 0.12
C GLU A 410 10.45 26.84 -0.08
N LYS A 411 10.22 27.41 -1.28
CA LYS A 411 8.97 28.09 -1.63
C LYS A 411 7.76 27.19 -1.45
N GLN A 412 7.83 25.94 -1.92
CA GLN A 412 6.71 24.99 -1.79
C GLN A 412 6.52 24.50 -0.34
N ARG A 413 7.60 24.40 0.43
CA ARG A 413 7.54 24.13 1.88
C ARG A 413 6.83 25.25 2.64
N ASP A 414 7.13 26.50 2.30
CA ASP A 414 6.44 27.66 2.88
C ASP A 414 4.98 27.74 2.43
N GLU A 415 4.69 27.41 1.16
CA GLU A 415 3.30 27.34 0.67
C GLU A 415 2.49 26.27 1.39
N ARG A 416 3.09 25.10 1.68
CA ARG A 416 2.46 24.09 2.54
C ARG A 416 2.09 24.69 3.89
N ILE A 417 3.00 25.38 4.58
CA ILE A 417 2.73 25.99 5.89
C ILE A 417 1.56 26.98 5.79
N ARG A 418 1.59 27.90 4.82
CA ARG A 418 0.51 28.87 4.58
C ARG A 418 -0.82 28.19 4.32
N LEU A 419 -0.81 27.09 3.57
CA LEU A 419 -2.00 26.31 3.27
C LEU A 419 -2.61 25.73 4.55
N LEU A 420 -1.81 25.12 5.43
CA LEU A 420 -2.28 24.60 6.73
C LEU A 420 -2.84 25.71 7.61
N GLU A 421 -2.13 26.83 7.73
CA GLU A 421 -2.57 28.00 8.50
C GLU A 421 -3.89 28.57 8.00
N SER A 422 -4.07 28.64 6.66
CA SER A 422 -5.32 29.10 6.04
C SER A 422 -6.50 28.18 6.28
N PHE A 423 -6.26 26.88 6.52
CA PHE A 423 -7.32 25.97 6.94
C PHE A 423 -7.61 26.13 8.43
N ALA A 424 -6.57 26.18 9.27
CA ALA A 424 -6.71 26.33 10.71
C ALA A 424 -7.51 27.58 11.11
N ASN A 425 -7.28 28.70 10.41
CA ASN A 425 -7.98 29.97 10.66
C ASN A 425 -9.32 30.09 9.90
N GLY A 426 -9.70 29.11 9.08
CA GLY A 426 -10.93 29.10 8.29
C GLY A 426 -10.95 30.04 7.07
N SER A 427 -9.79 30.52 6.60
CA SER A 427 -9.63 31.42 5.45
C SER A 427 -9.24 30.70 4.14
N THR A 428 -9.47 29.38 4.03
CA THR A 428 -9.11 28.60 2.85
C THR A 428 -9.80 29.16 1.61
N GLN A 429 -9.00 29.55 0.61
CA GLN A 429 -9.52 30.02 -0.67
C GLN A 429 -10.18 28.86 -1.42
N LEU A 430 -11.36 29.13 -1.98
CA LEU A 430 -12.08 28.23 -2.89
C LEU A 430 -11.30 28.14 -4.20
N ILE A 431 -10.91 26.92 -4.57
CA ILE A 431 -10.42 26.60 -5.91
C ILE A 431 -11.07 25.30 -6.39
N THR A 432 -11.31 25.22 -7.69
CA THR A 432 -11.79 24.02 -8.38
C THR A 432 -10.63 23.07 -8.73
N LEU A 433 -10.95 21.82 -9.06
CA LEU A 433 -9.96 20.86 -9.58
C LEU A 433 -9.34 21.35 -10.91
N GLU A 434 -10.11 22.05 -11.73
CA GLU A 434 -9.65 22.64 -12.98
C GLU A 434 -8.63 23.76 -12.75
N GLU A 435 -8.91 24.68 -11.83
CA GLU A 435 -7.98 25.75 -11.44
C GLU A 435 -6.69 25.19 -10.81
N ALA A 436 -6.82 24.14 -9.98
CA ALA A 436 -5.69 23.43 -9.40
C ALA A 436 -4.79 22.82 -10.48
N ARG A 437 -5.40 22.13 -11.47
CA ARG A 437 -4.69 21.60 -12.63
C ARG A 437 -3.98 22.70 -13.42
N ALA A 438 -4.69 23.76 -13.81
CA ALA A 438 -4.12 24.83 -14.63
C ALA A 438 -2.89 25.47 -13.96
N THR A 439 -3.01 25.74 -12.65
CA THR A 439 -1.90 26.24 -11.83
C THR A 439 -0.76 25.22 -11.76
N GLY A 440 -1.10 23.97 -11.47
CA GLY A 440 -0.15 22.88 -11.31
C GLY A 440 0.65 22.59 -12.57
N THR A 441 0.00 22.49 -13.74
CA THR A 441 0.68 22.25 -15.02
C THR A 441 1.69 23.35 -15.31
N THR A 442 1.30 24.62 -15.09
CA THR A 442 2.19 25.78 -15.27
C THR A 442 3.43 25.69 -14.37
N GLU A 443 3.25 25.39 -13.08
CA GLU A 443 4.37 25.32 -12.13
C GLU A 443 5.24 24.06 -12.33
N VAL A 444 4.65 22.92 -12.73
CA VAL A 444 5.40 21.70 -13.07
C VAL A 444 6.26 21.93 -14.31
N GLU A 445 5.73 22.57 -15.35
CA GLU A 445 6.52 22.94 -16.53
C GLU A 445 7.66 23.90 -16.19
N ARG A 446 7.38 24.91 -15.35
CA ARG A 446 8.40 25.84 -14.85
C ARG A 446 9.49 25.10 -14.10
N LEU A 447 9.14 24.21 -13.15
CA LEU A 447 10.09 23.42 -12.37
C LEU A 447 10.91 22.49 -13.29
N ALA A 448 10.26 21.81 -14.23
CA ALA A 448 10.90 20.95 -15.21
C ALA A 448 11.88 21.73 -16.12
N SER A 449 11.61 23.00 -16.43
CA SER A 449 12.50 23.84 -17.23
C SER A 449 13.84 24.14 -16.53
N ILE A 450 13.86 24.19 -15.20
CA ILE A 450 15.09 24.37 -14.41
C ILE A 450 15.98 23.13 -14.58
N ARG A 451 15.38 21.94 -14.48
CA ARG A 451 16.08 20.66 -14.61
C ARG A 451 16.49 20.36 -16.05
N PHE A 452 15.59 20.60 -17.01
CA PHE A 452 15.70 20.25 -18.41
C PHE A 452 15.54 21.48 -19.34
N PRO A 453 16.46 22.45 -19.32
CA PRO A 453 16.32 23.69 -20.12
C PRO A 453 16.32 23.47 -21.64
N ALA A 454 16.79 22.30 -22.11
CA ALA A 454 16.72 21.90 -23.50
C ALA A 454 15.29 21.56 -23.96
N ARG A 455 14.37 21.21 -23.05
CA ARG A 455 12.93 21.01 -23.37
C ARG A 455 12.24 22.32 -23.75
N SER A 456 12.74 23.46 -23.28
CA SER A 456 12.18 24.79 -23.58
C SER A 456 12.63 25.37 -24.92
N ARG A 457 13.46 24.65 -25.70
CA ARG A 457 13.87 25.08 -27.04
C ARG A 457 12.95 24.42 -28.07
N PRO A 458 12.34 25.19 -29.00
CA PRO A 458 11.56 24.60 -30.08
C PRO A 458 12.43 23.60 -30.84
N SER A 459 11.95 22.37 -31.01
CA SER A 459 12.68 21.38 -31.79
C SER A 459 12.78 21.89 -33.23
N ALA A 460 13.99 21.88 -33.81
CA ALA A 460 14.15 22.20 -35.22
C ALA A 460 13.40 21.14 -36.04
N LYS A 461 12.36 21.55 -36.77
CA LYS A 461 11.53 20.69 -37.63
C LYS A 461 12.43 19.83 -38.51
N LYS A 462 12.55 18.53 -38.19
CA LYS A 462 13.15 17.55 -39.10
C LYS A 462 12.07 17.08 -40.05
N SER A 463 12.18 17.54 -41.30
CA SER A 463 11.35 17.11 -42.42
C SER A 463 11.73 15.68 -42.84
N HIS A 464 11.11 14.68 -42.24
CA HIS A 464 10.91 13.36 -42.84
C HIS A 464 9.42 13.02 -42.65
N GLU A 465 8.82 12.36 -43.66
CA GLU A 465 7.44 11.84 -43.59
C GLU A 465 7.20 11.14 -42.24
N PRO A 466 6.10 11.42 -41.52
CA PRO A 466 5.96 10.92 -40.17
C PRO A 466 5.54 9.45 -40.20
N PRO A 467 6.23 8.55 -39.48
CA PRO A 467 5.58 7.34 -39.00
C PRO A 467 4.46 7.73 -38.02
N ARG A 468 3.48 6.84 -37.81
CA ARG A 468 2.35 6.94 -36.86
C ARG A 468 2.61 7.89 -35.69
N ARG A 469 1.77 8.90 -35.49
CA ARG A 469 2.00 9.92 -34.48
C ARG A 469 1.34 9.52 -33.17
N LYS A 470 2.13 9.00 -32.24
CA LYS A 470 1.70 8.88 -30.85
C LYS A 470 1.85 10.23 -30.15
N THR A 471 0.77 10.81 -29.67
CA THR A 471 0.79 12.08 -28.92
C THR A 471 0.93 11.78 -27.43
N ARG A 472 1.89 12.41 -26.75
CA ARG A 472 2.04 12.19 -25.31
C ARG A 472 0.86 12.78 -24.55
N ARG A 473 0.33 12.02 -23.59
CA ARG A 473 -0.60 12.52 -22.58
C ARG A 473 -0.05 13.78 -21.90
N ALA A 474 -0.90 14.79 -21.72
CA ALA A 474 -0.53 16.01 -21.04
C ALA A 474 -0.29 15.77 -19.53
N ASP A 475 0.62 16.53 -18.94
CA ASP A 475 0.88 16.43 -17.50
C ASP A 475 -0.34 16.97 -16.71
N PRO A 476 -0.85 16.21 -15.71
CA PRO A 476 -2.01 16.61 -14.92
C PRO A 476 -1.78 17.83 -14.02
N GLY A 477 -0.53 18.21 -13.74
CA GLY A 477 -0.20 19.30 -12.83
C GLY A 477 -0.45 19.00 -11.34
N VAL A 478 -1.04 17.86 -11.02
CA VAL A 478 -1.48 17.49 -9.66
C VAL A 478 -0.96 16.12 -9.26
N ASP A 479 -0.87 15.89 -7.96
CA ASP A 479 -0.57 14.59 -7.37
C ASP A 479 -1.82 13.70 -7.35
N TRP A 480 -1.91 12.76 -8.29
CA TRP A 480 -3.06 11.86 -8.41
C TRP A 480 -3.32 11.01 -7.16
N GLU A 481 -2.27 10.56 -6.47
CA GLU A 481 -2.42 9.71 -5.29
C GLU A 481 -3.00 10.49 -4.10
N VAL A 482 -2.68 11.79 -3.97
CA VAL A 482 -3.33 12.67 -2.99
C VAL A 482 -4.83 12.77 -3.28
N LEU A 483 -5.21 12.99 -4.54
CA LEU A 483 -6.62 13.12 -4.92
C LEU A 483 -7.36 11.79 -4.71
N LYS A 484 -6.78 10.67 -5.12
CA LYS A 484 -7.34 9.33 -4.92
C LYS A 484 -7.56 9.02 -3.44
N ALA A 485 -6.58 9.36 -2.59
CA ALA A 485 -6.71 9.21 -1.14
C ALA A 485 -7.79 10.12 -0.58
N ALA A 486 -7.75 11.42 -0.92
CA ALA A 486 -8.64 12.41 -0.34
C ALA A 486 -10.11 12.27 -0.74
N PHE A 487 -10.36 11.73 -1.93
CA PHE A 487 -11.69 11.50 -2.48
C PHE A 487 -12.08 10.02 -2.49
N GLY A 488 -11.32 9.16 -1.80
CA GLY A 488 -11.60 7.73 -1.67
C GLY A 488 -12.89 7.37 -0.92
N TRP A 489 -13.60 8.35 -0.36
CA TRP A 489 -14.90 8.21 0.29
C TRP A 489 -16.09 8.37 -0.68
N LEU A 490 -15.85 8.75 -1.94
CA LEU A 490 -16.91 8.95 -2.93
C LEU A 490 -17.72 7.67 -3.14
N ASP A 491 -18.99 7.75 -2.77
CA ASP A 491 -19.94 6.66 -2.93
C ASP A 491 -21.37 7.22 -2.94
N LEU A 492 -22.02 7.12 -4.09
CA LEU A 492 -23.38 7.65 -4.27
C LEU A 492 -24.41 6.88 -3.42
N SER A 493 -24.12 5.63 -3.05
CA SER A 493 -25.04 4.75 -2.31
C SER A 493 -25.14 5.09 -0.81
N SER A 494 -24.13 5.76 -0.24
CA SER A 494 -24.07 6.14 1.18
C SER A 494 -24.49 7.59 1.48
N THR A 495 -24.99 8.28 0.45
CA THR A 495 -25.53 9.65 0.55
C THR A 495 -26.85 9.71 1.32
N ARG A 496 -27.08 10.79 2.08
CA ARG A 496 -28.23 10.93 2.99
C ARG A 496 -29.28 11.95 2.53
N SER A 497 -28.99 12.73 1.48
CA SER A 497 -29.88 13.77 0.97
C SER A 497 -29.68 14.01 -0.53
N ASP A 498 -30.68 14.59 -1.19
CA ASP A 498 -30.59 14.95 -2.62
C ASP A 498 -29.47 15.97 -2.91
N GLY A 499 -29.24 16.92 -1.99
CA GLY A 499 -28.13 17.88 -2.13
C GLY A 499 -26.76 17.20 -2.07
N GLU A 500 -26.60 16.23 -1.17
CA GLU A 500 -25.36 15.44 -1.07
C GLU A 500 -25.16 14.54 -2.30
N ARG A 501 -26.23 13.92 -2.82
CA ARG A 501 -26.17 13.15 -4.06
C ARG A 501 -25.65 13.99 -5.22
N ARG A 502 -26.18 15.20 -5.37
CA ARG A 502 -25.73 16.14 -6.40
C ARG A 502 -24.25 16.50 -6.24
N ALA A 503 -23.82 16.84 -5.02
CA ALA A 503 -22.42 17.16 -4.76
C ALA A 503 -21.46 16.01 -5.07
N VAL A 504 -21.83 14.76 -4.77
CA VAL A 504 -21.03 13.57 -5.10
C VAL A 504 -20.93 13.36 -6.61
N LEU A 505 -22.04 13.53 -7.34
CA LEU A 505 -22.06 13.45 -8.81
C LEU A 505 -21.22 14.55 -9.45
N ASP A 506 -21.36 15.80 -9.00
CA ASP A 506 -20.61 16.96 -9.51
C ASP A 506 -19.10 16.79 -9.29
N LEU A 507 -18.71 16.28 -8.12
CA LEU A 507 -17.30 15.97 -7.81
C LEU A 507 -16.77 14.80 -8.63
N GLY A 508 -17.56 13.74 -8.83
CA GLY A 508 -17.23 12.64 -9.73
C GLY A 508 -17.03 13.09 -11.17
N CYS A 509 -17.90 13.97 -11.66
CA CYS A 509 -17.77 14.59 -12.98
C CYS A 509 -16.51 15.49 -13.07
N SER A 510 -16.21 16.25 -12.02
CA SER A 510 -15.00 17.08 -11.96
C SER A 510 -13.72 16.25 -12.02
N LEU A 511 -13.68 15.11 -11.33
CA LEU A 511 -12.56 14.16 -11.39
C LEU A 511 -12.45 13.50 -12.78
N LEU A 512 -13.58 13.17 -13.41
CA LEU A 512 -13.61 12.68 -14.78
C LEU A 512 -13.02 13.72 -15.74
N GLN A 513 -13.49 14.95 -15.69
CA GLN A 513 -12.97 16.05 -16.52
C GLN A 513 -11.47 16.28 -16.31
N LEU A 514 -10.98 16.15 -15.07
CA LEU A 514 -9.54 16.20 -14.78
C LEU A 514 -8.77 15.13 -15.58
N VAL A 515 -9.23 13.87 -15.61
CA VAL A 515 -8.63 12.81 -16.43
C VAL A 515 -8.72 13.16 -17.91
N LEU A 516 -9.92 13.46 -18.41
CA LEU A 516 -10.16 13.66 -19.84
C LEU A 516 -9.40 14.86 -20.40
N SER A 517 -9.20 15.91 -19.60
CA SER A 517 -8.43 17.08 -20.00
C SER A 517 -6.95 16.79 -20.27
N THR A 518 -6.41 15.68 -19.76
CA THR A 518 -5.05 15.22 -20.05
C THR A 518 -4.93 14.48 -21.39
N LEU A 519 -6.05 14.12 -21.99
CA LEU A 519 -6.15 13.34 -23.23
C LEU A 519 -6.34 14.23 -24.47
N GLN A 520 -6.61 15.52 -24.29
CA GLN A 520 -6.79 16.42 -25.43
C GLN A 520 -5.47 16.67 -26.16
N PRO A 521 -5.48 16.72 -27.51
CA PRO A 521 -4.30 17.11 -28.29
C PRO A 521 -3.78 18.48 -27.84
N SER A 522 -2.45 18.67 -27.84
CA SER A 522 -1.88 19.98 -27.55
C SER A 522 -2.27 21.00 -28.64
N ALA A 523 -2.45 22.27 -28.28
CA ALA A 523 -2.79 23.36 -29.21
C ALA A 523 -1.81 23.50 -30.40
N GLU A 524 -0.59 22.97 -30.28
CA GLU A 524 0.39 22.90 -31.38
C GLU A 524 0.00 21.93 -32.51
N LEU A 525 -0.98 21.05 -32.28
CA LEU A 525 -1.50 20.05 -33.21
C LEU A 525 -2.82 20.46 -33.87
N GLU A 526 -3.48 21.53 -33.38
CA GLU A 526 -4.76 22.01 -33.96
C GLU A 526 -4.61 22.51 -35.40
N ASP A 527 -3.38 22.85 -35.82
CA ASP A 527 -3.04 23.34 -37.17
C ASP A 527 -2.59 22.21 -38.14
N GLU A 528 -2.48 20.95 -37.70
CA GLU A 528 -2.05 19.80 -38.52
C GLU A 528 -3.18 18.74 -38.58
N ASP A 529 -3.52 18.23 -39.77
CA ASP A 529 -4.51 17.17 -40.00
C ASP A 529 -4.19 15.95 -39.09
N VAL A 530 -4.91 15.80 -37.97
CA VAL A 530 -4.83 14.61 -37.10
C VAL A 530 -5.42 13.45 -37.89
N GLY A 531 -4.60 12.45 -38.19
CA GLY A 531 -5.06 11.29 -38.94
C GLY A 531 -5.96 10.39 -38.10
N ASP A 532 -6.89 9.67 -38.72
CA ASP A 532 -7.77 8.68 -38.08
C ASP A 532 -7.04 7.57 -37.28
N ASP A 533 -5.72 7.44 -37.48
CA ASP A 533 -4.83 6.44 -36.87
C ASP A 533 -3.85 7.04 -35.82
N ASP A 534 -3.97 8.32 -35.49
CA ASP A 534 -3.19 8.94 -34.41
C ASP A 534 -3.73 8.50 -33.04
N GLU A 535 -2.83 8.19 -32.11
CA GLU A 535 -3.20 7.65 -30.78
C GLU A 535 -2.46 8.38 -29.65
N ILE A 536 -3.02 8.36 -28.45
CA ILE A 536 -2.33 8.85 -27.25
C ILE A 536 -1.31 7.79 -26.81
N ASP A 537 -0.07 8.21 -26.57
CA ASP A 537 1.00 7.35 -26.07
C ASP A 537 0.75 6.99 -24.60
N GLY A 538 0.74 5.69 -24.31
CA GLY A 538 0.57 5.14 -22.96
C GLY A 538 -0.75 4.38 -22.78
N LEU A 539 -0.92 3.82 -21.59
CA LEU A 539 -2.14 3.14 -21.16
C LEU A 539 -2.77 3.91 -20.00
N PRO A 540 -4.08 3.77 -19.77
CA PRO A 540 -4.75 4.28 -18.58
C PRO A 540 -4.05 3.81 -17.30
N GLY A 541 -3.74 4.76 -16.42
CA GLY A 541 -3.07 4.48 -15.15
C GLY A 541 -4.05 4.09 -14.04
N ASP A 542 -3.52 3.75 -12.87
CA ASP A 542 -4.32 3.39 -11.69
C ASP A 542 -5.31 4.47 -11.27
N PHE A 543 -4.96 5.75 -11.42
CA PHE A 543 -5.87 6.86 -11.14
C PHE A 543 -7.03 6.92 -12.14
N ASP A 544 -6.78 6.71 -13.43
CA ASP A 544 -7.81 6.72 -14.46
C ASP A 544 -8.82 5.59 -14.21
N GLY A 545 -8.31 4.38 -13.92
CA GLY A 545 -9.15 3.25 -13.54
C GLY A 545 -9.97 3.53 -12.28
N TRP A 546 -9.36 4.13 -11.25
CA TRP A 546 -10.09 4.52 -10.05
C TRP A 546 -11.22 5.53 -10.32
N VAL A 547 -10.98 6.55 -11.16
CA VAL A 547 -12.02 7.52 -11.57
C VAL A 547 -13.10 6.83 -12.40
N PHE A 548 -12.75 6.04 -13.41
CA PHE A 548 -13.73 5.33 -14.23
C PHE A 548 -14.56 4.33 -13.45
N GLY A 549 -13.98 3.65 -12.45
CA GLY A 549 -14.71 2.78 -11.53
C GLY A 549 -15.74 3.55 -10.71
N HIS A 550 -15.42 4.76 -10.26
CA HIS A 550 -16.38 5.65 -9.60
C HIS A 550 -17.49 6.14 -10.54
N VAL A 551 -17.14 6.53 -11.76
CA VAL A 551 -18.10 6.95 -12.78
C VAL A 551 -19.05 5.81 -13.13
N ALA A 552 -18.54 4.59 -13.37
CA ALA A 552 -19.35 3.41 -13.64
C ALA A 552 -20.34 3.10 -12.51
N ARG A 553 -19.89 3.14 -11.25
CA ARG A 553 -20.77 3.00 -10.07
C ARG A 553 -21.82 4.11 -9.99
N SER A 554 -21.42 5.33 -10.30
CA SER A 554 -22.31 6.50 -10.22
C SER A 554 -23.40 6.42 -11.28
N ILE A 555 -23.06 6.09 -12.53
CA ILE A 555 -24.02 5.86 -13.62
C ILE A 555 -25.00 4.74 -13.26
N ALA A 556 -24.50 3.64 -12.68
CA ALA A 556 -25.31 2.50 -12.25
C ALA A 556 -26.32 2.83 -11.13
N HIS A 557 -26.00 3.79 -10.26
CA HIS A 557 -26.82 4.23 -9.12
C HIS A 557 -27.62 5.51 -9.36
N ALA A 558 -27.35 6.22 -10.46
CA ALA A 558 -27.98 7.49 -10.76
C ALA A 558 -29.46 7.31 -11.12
N ARG A 559 -30.28 8.26 -10.67
CA ARG A 559 -31.67 8.37 -11.09
C ARG A 559 -31.77 9.02 -12.47
N ASP A 560 -32.92 8.86 -13.12
CA ASP A 560 -33.12 9.38 -14.47
C ASP A 560 -33.16 10.92 -14.51
N ASP A 561 -33.49 11.59 -13.39
CA ASP A 561 -33.45 13.04 -13.23
C ASP A 561 -32.08 13.60 -12.82
N GLU A 562 -31.07 12.72 -12.65
CA GLU A 562 -29.70 13.09 -12.27
C GLU A 562 -28.74 13.15 -13.48
N GLU A 563 -29.26 13.05 -14.71
CA GLU A 563 -28.53 13.20 -15.98
C GLU A 563 -27.21 12.39 -16.07
N PRO A 564 -27.19 11.08 -15.77
CA PRO A 564 -25.97 10.27 -15.81
C PRO A 564 -25.31 10.20 -17.20
N GLU A 565 -26.06 10.50 -18.25
CA GLU A 565 -25.57 10.66 -19.63
C GLU A 565 -24.48 11.71 -19.76
N SER A 566 -24.49 12.74 -18.93
CA SER A 566 -23.44 13.77 -18.93
C SER A 566 -22.04 13.19 -18.69
N MET A 567 -21.91 12.10 -17.93
CA MET A 567 -20.60 11.49 -17.64
C MET A 567 -20.12 10.61 -18.78
N TRP A 568 -20.94 9.65 -19.23
CA TRP A 568 -20.50 8.70 -20.26
C TRP A 568 -20.48 9.32 -21.66
N HIS A 569 -21.26 10.38 -21.94
CA HIS A 569 -21.10 11.15 -23.17
C HIS A 569 -19.70 11.74 -23.29
N LEU A 570 -19.11 12.26 -22.21
CA LEU A 570 -17.75 12.82 -22.24
C LEU A 570 -16.71 11.78 -22.63
N ILE A 571 -16.89 10.53 -22.17
CA ILE A 571 -15.97 9.42 -22.45
C ILE A 571 -16.14 8.92 -23.89
N LEU A 572 -17.38 8.64 -24.31
CA LEU A 572 -17.65 8.10 -25.64
C LEU A 572 -17.43 9.14 -26.77
N SER A 573 -17.30 10.42 -26.41
CA SER A 573 -16.96 11.51 -27.33
C SER A 573 -15.46 11.75 -27.49
N LEU A 574 -14.58 11.05 -26.77
CA LEU A 574 -13.14 11.24 -26.89
C LEU A 574 -12.61 10.93 -28.29
N GLY A 575 -13.25 10.00 -29.02
CA GLY A 575 -12.76 9.52 -30.32
C GLY A 575 -11.65 8.47 -30.19
N LEU A 576 -11.28 7.86 -31.32
CA LEU A 576 -10.46 6.64 -31.34
C LEU A 576 -8.97 6.86 -30.99
N HIS A 577 -8.50 8.10 -31.00
CA HIS A 577 -7.15 8.42 -30.52
C HIS A 577 -6.96 8.12 -29.02
N ALA A 578 -8.05 8.07 -28.26
CA ALA A 578 -8.07 7.71 -26.84
C ALA A 578 -8.75 6.34 -26.59
N HIS A 579 -8.74 5.42 -27.56
CA HIS A 579 -9.43 4.12 -27.49
C HIS A 579 -9.16 3.36 -26.18
N GLU A 580 -7.91 3.30 -25.73
CA GLU A 580 -7.51 2.63 -24.48
C GLU A 580 -8.30 3.14 -23.24
N TRP A 581 -8.65 4.44 -23.18
CA TRP A 581 -9.45 5.01 -22.08
C TRP A 581 -10.93 4.67 -22.22
N ILE A 582 -11.45 4.58 -23.45
CA ILE A 582 -12.83 4.14 -23.71
C ILE A 582 -12.97 2.66 -23.33
N GLU A 583 -12.01 1.82 -23.73
CA GLU A 583 -11.95 0.40 -23.36
C GLU A 583 -11.82 0.22 -21.84
N ARG A 584 -10.97 1.02 -21.18
CA ARG A 584 -10.87 1.00 -19.72
C ARG A 584 -12.17 1.40 -19.03
N PHE A 585 -12.93 2.34 -19.57
CA PHE A 585 -14.26 2.65 -19.03
C PHE A 585 -15.21 1.45 -19.17
N PHE A 586 -15.26 0.78 -20.32
CA PHE A 586 -16.09 -0.42 -20.49
C PHE A 586 -15.65 -1.57 -19.58
N TRP A 587 -14.34 -1.72 -19.34
CA TRP A 587 -13.84 -2.63 -18.31
C TRP A 587 -14.50 -2.35 -16.96
N GLU A 588 -14.49 -1.10 -16.49
CA GLU A 588 -15.11 -0.71 -15.20
C GLU A 588 -16.64 -0.86 -15.23
N TRP A 589 -17.29 -0.58 -16.36
CA TRP A 589 -18.73 -0.74 -16.55
C TRP A 589 -19.17 -2.21 -16.40
N PHE A 590 -18.46 -3.14 -17.05
CA PHE A 590 -18.77 -4.57 -17.01
C PHE A 590 -18.16 -5.32 -15.83
N THR A 591 -17.27 -4.72 -15.04
CA THR A 591 -16.73 -5.35 -13.81
C THR A 591 -17.34 -4.77 -12.54
N VAL A 592 -17.62 -3.48 -12.49
CA VAL A 592 -18.14 -2.80 -11.30
C VAL A 592 -19.56 -2.30 -11.51
N GLY A 593 -19.83 -1.62 -12.64
CA GLY A 593 -21.15 -1.05 -12.94
C GLY A 593 -22.26 -2.10 -12.95
N VAL A 594 -22.01 -3.25 -13.58
CA VAL A 594 -22.96 -4.37 -13.65
C VAL A 594 -23.35 -4.94 -12.29
N HIS A 595 -22.41 -5.01 -11.33
CA HIS A 595 -22.65 -5.54 -10.00
C HIS A 595 -23.27 -4.52 -9.04
N THR A 596 -23.12 -3.24 -9.35
CA THR A 596 -23.64 -2.13 -8.53
C THR A 596 -24.99 -1.60 -8.98
N SER A 597 -25.42 -1.96 -10.19
CA SER A 597 -26.73 -1.58 -10.71
C SER A 597 -27.88 -2.15 -9.89
N ALA A 598 -28.93 -1.36 -9.69
CA ALA A 598 -30.09 -1.75 -8.89
C ALA A 598 -30.84 -2.98 -9.44
N SER A 599 -30.78 -3.21 -10.76
CA SER A 599 -31.36 -4.38 -11.43
C SER A 599 -30.69 -4.62 -12.78
N PRO A 600 -30.78 -5.86 -13.32
CA PRO A 600 -30.40 -6.15 -14.70
C PRO A 600 -31.05 -5.20 -15.72
N GLU A 601 -32.32 -4.85 -15.54
CA GLU A 601 -33.05 -3.91 -16.40
C GLU A 601 -32.46 -2.50 -16.38
N ALA A 602 -32.12 -1.98 -15.19
CA ALA A 602 -31.56 -0.64 -15.06
C ALA A 602 -30.18 -0.56 -15.76
N PHE A 603 -29.34 -1.57 -15.58
CA PHE A 603 -28.04 -1.68 -16.25
C PHE A 603 -28.19 -1.69 -17.77
N ALA A 604 -29.00 -2.61 -18.30
CA ALA A 604 -29.15 -2.78 -19.74
C ALA A 604 -29.81 -1.59 -20.43
N ARG A 605 -30.67 -0.85 -19.74
CA ARG A 605 -31.22 0.41 -20.24
C ARG A 605 -30.09 1.41 -20.49
N ARG A 606 -29.23 1.66 -19.49
CA ARG A 606 -28.07 2.56 -19.63
C ARG A 606 -27.08 2.06 -20.68
N TRP A 607 -26.87 0.75 -20.76
CA TRP A 607 -26.05 0.15 -21.80
C TRP A 607 -26.64 0.36 -23.21
N SER A 608 -27.97 0.21 -23.37
CA SER A 608 -28.65 0.47 -24.64
C SER A 608 -28.49 1.93 -25.07
N GLU A 609 -28.63 2.88 -24.14
CA GLU A 609 -28.44 4.31 -24.40
C GLU A 609 -27.01 4.61 -24.89
N MET A 610 -25.99 3.98 -24.31
CA MET A 610 -24.60 4.10 -24.77
C MET A 610 -24.41 3.56 -26.20
N ILE A 611 -25.03 2.42 -26.53
CA ILE A 611 -24.98 1.85 -27.89
C ILE A 611 -25.68 2.78 -28.88
N GLU A 612 -26.86 3.29 -28.55
CA GLU A 612 -27.62 4.23 -29.39
C GLU A 612 -26.84 5.51 -29.65
N PHE A 613 -26.16 6.05 -28.63
CA PHE A 613 -25.27 7.20 -28.78
C PHE A 613 -24.14 6.92 -29.76
N ALA A 614 -23.44 5.78 -29.61
CA ALA A 614 -22.37 5.39 -30.51
C ALA A 614 -22.88 5.20 -31.95
N LEU A 615 -24.04 4.55 -32.16
CA LEU A 615 -24.64 4.37 -33.48
C LEU A 615 -24.97 5.68 -34.20
N ALA A 616 -25.32 6.72 -33.43
CA ALA A 616 -25.62 8.05 -33.93
C ALA A 616 -24.37 8.90 -34.20
N SER A 617 -23.21 8.53 -33.67
CA SER A 617 -21.97 9.30 -33.80
C SER A 617 -21.17 8.92 -35.06
N PRO A 618 -20.74 9.89 -35.88
CA PRO A 618 -19.85 9.63 -37.01
C PRO A 618 -18.51 8.99 -36.61
N SER A 619 -18.00 9.26 -35.40
CA SER A 619 -16.69 8.72 -34.94
C SER A 619 -16.71 7.21 -34.68
N TRP A 620 -17.89 6.60 -34.69
CA TRP A 620 -18.11 5.16 -34.47
C TRP A 620 -18.63 4.47 -35.74
N ASP A 621 -18.70 5.19 -36.86
CA ASP A 621 -19.18 4.66 -38.14
C ASP A 621 -17.98 4.16 -38.98
N PRO A 622 -17.89 2.85 -39.30
CA PRO A 622 -16.81 2.32 -40.13
C PRO A 622 -16.78 2.92 -41.55
N ALA A 623 -17.89 3.51 -42.03
CA ALA A 623 -17.92 4.22 -43.29
C ALA A 623 -17.30 5.62 -43.21
N ALA A 624 -17.33 6.26 -42.04
CA ALA A 624 -16.85 7.61 -41.81
C ALA A 624 -15.45 7.66 -41.17
N THR A 625 -15.07 6.65 -40.39
CA THR A 625 -13.81 6.58 -39.65
C THR A 625 -13.01 5.35 -40.04
N LYS A 626 -11.79 5.56 -40.54
CA LYS A 626 -10.91 4.47 -40.99
C LYS A 626 -9.80 4.23 -39.98
N SER A 627 -10.17 3.70 -38.82
CA SER A 627 -9.23 3.31 -37.76
C SER A 627 -9.35 1.83 -37.45
N ARG A 628 -8.21 1.19 -37.22
CA ARG A 628 -8.12 -0.22 -36.78
C ARG A 628 -8.45 -0.44 -35.29
N HIS A 629 -8.79 0.62 -34.58
CA HIS A 629 -9.16 0.58 -33.16
C HIS A 629 -10.69 0.66 -32.98
N LEU A 630 -11.42 0.93 -34.08
CA LEU A 630 -12.88 1.00 -34.04
C LEU A 630 -13.49 -0.36 -33.68
N ASP A 631 -12.94 -1.45 -34.20
CA ASP A 631 -13.38 -2.80 -33.88
C ASP A 631 -13.09 -3.17 -32.42
N ASP A 632 -11.95 -2.78 -31.85
CA ASP A 632 -11.62 -2.97 -30.43
C ASP A 632 -12.63 -2.24 -29.52
N VAL A 633 -12.86 -0.95 -29.77
CA VAL A 633 -13.75 -0.14 -28.95
C VAL A 633 -15.21 -0.58 -29.08
N VAL A 634 -15.67 -0.96 -30.28
CA VAL A 634 -17.02 -1.53 -30.49
C VAL A 634 -17.14 -2.90 -29.83
N PHE A 635 -16.08 -3.72 -29.86
CA PHE A 635 -16.04 -5.03 -29.20
C PHE A 635 -16.22 -4.88 -27.68
N GLU A 636 -15.56 -3.90 -27.06
CA GLU A 636 -15.73 -3.58 -25.65
C GLU A 636 -17.11 -2.96 -25.35
N LEU A 637 -17.61 -2.02 -26.17
CA LEU A 637 -18.96 -1.45 -26.01
C LEU A 637 -20.05 -2.52 -26.02
N LEU A 638 -19.96 -3.51 -26.91
CA LEU A 638 -20.91 -4.62 -26.99
C LEU A 638 -20.66 -5.72 -25.95
N GLY A 639 -19.69 -5.53 -25.06
CA GLY A 639 -19.43 -6.42 -23.94
C GLY A 639 -18.91 -7.80 -24.36
N TYR A 640 -18.28 -7.93 -25.53
CA TYR A 640 -17.78 -9.21 -26.02
C TYR A 640 -16.46 -9.65 -25.39
N HIS A 641 -15.89 -8.84 -24.50
CA HIS A 641 -14.76 -9.22 -23.66
C HIS A 641 -15.22 -9.44 -22.20
N PHE A 642 -15.27 -8.38 -21.39
CA PHE A 642 -15.64 -8.49 -19.97
C PHE A 642 -17.15 -8.64 -19.74
N GLY A 643 -18.00 -8.17 -20.66
CA GLY A 643 -19.43 -8.46 -20.60
C GLY A 643 -19.72 -9.97 -20.69
N LEU A 644 -18.94 -10.72 -21.47
CA LEU A 644 -19.06 -12.18 -21.52
C LEU A 644 -18.81 -12.84 -20.17
N THR A 645 -17.80 -12.39 -19.43
CA THR A 645 -17.48 -12.97 -18.12
C THR A 645 -18.52 -12.61 -17.07
N SER A 646 -19.03 -11.37 -17.08
CA SER A 646 -19.93 -10.86 -16.03
C SER A 646 -21.43 -11.06 -16.29
N ILE A 647 -21.84 -11.19 -17.56
CA ILE A 647 -23.26 -11.25 -17.97
C ILE A 647 -23.59 -12.60 -18.59
N ALA A 648 -22.78 -13.10 -19.54
CA ALA A 648 -23.21 -14.16 -20.45
C ALA A 648 -23.55 -15.49 -19.75
N ASN A 649 -22.85 -15.79 -18.65
CA ASN A 649 -23.07 -17.00 -17.84
C ASN A 649 -24.28 -16.93 -16.88
N ASP A 650 -24.87 -15.76 -16.67
CA ASP A 650 -25.94 -15.56 -15.67
C ASP A 650 -27.31 -15.37 -16.34
N ASN A 651 -28.15 -16.40 -16.23
CA ASN A 651 -29.50 -16.44 -16.81
C ASN A 651 -30.41 -15.29 -16.38
N LYS A 652 -30.11 -14.57 -15.29
CA LYS A 652 -30.91 -13.41 -14.88
C LYS A 652 -30.89 -12.28 -15.92
N TYR A 653 -29.88 -12.22 -16.80
CA TYR A 653 -29.77 -11.21 -17.85
C TYR A 653 -30.51 -11.60 -19.14
N ALA A 654 -30.91 -12.86 -19.32
CA ALA A 654 -31.58 -13.31 -20.55
C ALA A 654 -32.86 -12.52 -20.90
N PRO A 655 -33.79 -12.25 -19.95
CA PRO A 655 -34.99 -11.45 -20.25
C PRO A 655 -34.66 -10.02 -20.67
N VAL A 656 -33.53 -9.50 -20.21
CA VAL A 656 -33.12 -8.12 -20.45
C VAL A 656 -32.39 -7.98 -21.77
N LEU A 657 -31.48 -8.90 -22.09
CA LEU A 657 -30.86 -8.99 -23.42
C LEU A 657 -31.90 -9.19 -24.53
N ALA A 658 -32.96 -9.96 -24.28
CA ALA A 658 -34.08 -10.08 -25.21
C ALA A 658 -34.79 -8.74 -25.47
N LYS A 659 -34.87 -7.84 -24.48
CA LYS A 659 -35.41 -6.48 -24.68
C LYS A 659 -34.47 -5.57 -25.45
N MET A 660 -33.17 -5.87 -25.47
CA MET A 660 -32.16 -5.14 -26.24
C MET A 660 -32.12 -5.54 -27.73
N ILE A 661 -32.91 -6.52 -28.19
CA ILE A 661 -32.96 -6.93 -29.60
C ILE A 661 -33.07 -5.74 -30.58
N PRO A 662 -33.92 -4.72 -30.38
CA PRO A 662 -34.03 -3.61 -31.33
C PRO A 662 -32.72 -2.81 -31.50
N VAL A 663 -31.99 -2.54 -30.41
CA VAL A 663 -30.72 -1.81 -30.49
C VAL A 663 -29.60 -2.71 -31.04
N LEU A 664 -29.61 -3.99 -30.68
CA LEU A 664 -28.64 -4.97 -31.20
C LEU A 664 -28.83 -5.26 -32.70
N ASP A 665 -30.06 -5.20 -33.22
CA ASP A 665 -30.34 -5.31 -34.65
C ASP A 665 -29.70 -4.15 -35.44
N LEU A 666 -29.78 -2.92 -34.91
CA LEU A 666 -29.11 -1.76 -35.48
C LEU A 666 -27.59 -1.87 -35.39
N ALA A 667 -27.07 -2.35 -34.24
CA ALA A 667 -25.65 -2.61 -34.06
C ALA A 667 -25.13 -3.67 -35.04
N ALA A 668 -25.89 -4.74 -35.28
CA ALA A 668 -25.55 -5.76 -36.25
C ALA A 668 -25.45 -5.19 -37.67
N GLN A 669 -26.45 -4.42 -38.08
CA GLN A 669 -26.45 -3.77 -39.41
C GLN A 669 -25.27 -2.82 -39.60
N ARG A 670 -24.79 -2.16 -38.53
CA ARG A 670 -23.68 -1.21 -38.62
C ARG A 670 -22.30 -1.86 -38.50
N TRP A 671 -22.15 -2.84 -37.60
CA TRP A 671 -20.83 -3.24 -37.11
C TRP A 671 -20.47 -4.72 -37.36
N PHE A 672 -21.41 -5.59 -37.75
CA PHE A 672 -21.08 -7.01 -37.95
C PHE A 672 -20.33 -7.29 -39.26
N GLU A 673 -20.13 -6.29 -40.10
CA GLU A 673 -19.14 -6.35 -41.17
C GLU A 673 -17.70 -6.41 -40.63
N MET A 674 -17.47 -5.99 -39.37
CA MET A 674 -16.18 -6.08 -38.70
C MET A 674 -15.97 -7.50 -38.14
N PRO A 675 -14.98 -8.28 -38.64
CA PRO A 675 -14.82 -9.69 -38.29
C PRO A 675 -14.64 -9.95 -36.79
N GLN A 676 -13.93 -9.07 -36.08
CA GLN A 676 -13.72 -9.19 -34.63
C GLN A 676 -15.04 -9.12 -33.86
N VAL A 677 -15.88 -8.13 -34.20
CA VAL A 677 -17.18 -7.90 -33.56
C VAL A 677 -18.15 -9.05 -33.85
N ALA A 678 -18.25 -9.49 -35.10
CA ALA A 678 -19.09 -10.63 -35.48
C ALA A 678 -18.66 -11.93 -34.78
N ASN A 679 -17.34 -12.20 -34.70
CA ASN A 679 -16.82 -13.37 -33.98
C ASN A 679 -17.08 -13.29 -32.47
N GLY A 680 -16.99 -12.11 -31.87
CA GLY A 680 -17.35 -11.87 -30.47
C GLY A 680 -18.81 -12.23 -30.18
N PHE A 681 -19.72 -11.74 -31.03
CA PHE A 681 -21.13 -12.07 -30.94
C PHE A 681 -21.42 -13.56 -31.17
N ALA A 682 -20.79 -14.19 -32.16
CA ALA A 682 -20.96 -15.62 -32.40
C ALA A 682 -20.56 -16.48 -31.19
N ARG A 683 -19.53 -16.05 -30.44
CA ARG A 683 -19.13 -16.69 -29.18
C ARG A 683 -20.14 -16.44 -28.06
N SER A 684 -20.78 -15.27 -28.00
CA SER A 684 -21.77 -15.00 -26.95
C SER A 684 -23.06 -15.80 -27.13
N LEU A 685 -23.45 -16.14 -28.37
CA LEU A 685 -24.67 -16.87 -28.69
C LEU A 685 -24.78 -18.28 -28.09
N VAL A 686 -23.65 -18.89 -27.69
CA VAL A 686 -23.67 -20.22 -27.02
C VAL A 686 -23.90 -20.13 -25.51
N GLU A 687 -23.90 -18.92 -24.96
CA GLU A 687 -23.99 -18.70 -23.51
C GLU A 687 -25.44 -18.56 -23.01
N PRO A 688 -25.73 -18.98 -21.76
CA PRO A 688 -27.09 -19.06 -21.24
C PRO A 688 -27.89 -17.74 -21.30
N ALA A 689 -27.24 -16.59 -21.06
CA ALA A 689 -27.92 -15.29 -21.10
C ALA A 689 -28.36 -14.88 -22.53
N TYR A 690 -27.76 -15.47 -23.57
CA TYR A 690 -28.02 -15.13 -24.98
C TYR A 690 -29.02 -16.06 -25.66
N ASP A 691 -29.65 -17.00 -24.94
CA ASP A 691 -30.60 -17.98 -25.53
C ASP A 691 -31.73 -17.30 -26.33
N GLY A 692 -32.28 -16.19 -25.80
CA GLY A 692 -33.30 -15.39 -26.49
C GLY A 692 -32.81 -14.65 -27.75
N LEU A 693 -31.50 -14.53 -27.93
CA LEU A 693 -30.85 -13.87 -29.06
C LEU A 693 -30.39 -14.86 -30.14
N LEU A 694 -30.46 -16.18 -29.93
CA LEU A 694 -29.96 -17.18 -30.87
C LEU A 694 -30.59 -17.08 -32.26
N CYS A 695 -31.92 -17.05 -32.34
CA CYS A 695 -32.63 -17.00 -33.62
C CYS A 695 -32.45 -15.67 -34.37
N PRO A 696 -32.56 -14.49 -33.73
CA PRO A 696 -32.17 -13.22 -34.35
C PRO A 696 -30.69 -13.21 -34.76
N GLY A 697 -29.81 -13.68 -33.87
CA GLY A 697 -28.37 -13.63 -34.05
C GLY A 697 -27.85 -14.43 -35.24
N ILE A 698 -28.42 -15.60 -35.53
CA ILE A 698 -28.09 -16.38 -36.74
C ILE A 698 -28.44 -15.63 -38.03
N ARG A 699 -29.39 -14.67 -37.99
CA ARG A 699 -29.71 -13.84 -39.17
C ARG A 699 -28.78 -12.64 -39.32
N TRP A 700 -28.20 -12.19 -38.21
CA TRP A 700 -27.27 -11.07 -38.16
C TRP A 700 -25.86 -11.47 -38.65
N LEU A 701 -25.44 -12.70 -38.37
CA LEU A 701 -24.21 -13.33 -38.86
C LEU A 701 -24.41 -13.91 -40.27
#